data_AF-A0A352XFZ8-F1
#
_entry.id   AF-A0A352XFZ8-F1
#
_cell.length_a   1.000
_cell.length_b   1.000
_cell.length_c   1.000
_cell.angle_alpha   90.00
_cell.angle_beta   90.00
_cell.angle_gamma   90.00
#
_symmetry.space_group_name_H-M   'P 1'
#
loop_
_entity.id
_entity.type
_entity.pdbx_description
1 polymer ?
#
loop_
_entity_poly.entity_id
_entity_poly.type
_entity_poly.pdbx_seq_one_letter_code
_entity_poly.pdbx_strand_id
1 'polypeptide(L)'
;MPFILDNNSSLLLSDNFNTENNGVGTVNYVNLTNWNVTRGSVDLAGQGGFDNFFPGNVLYVDLDGSSISGGKLESKTTFNFNPGDKVTLQFSLAGSQRGDINSVTVSLGSLFTETFNLNSTQPFTQINRSFVVTSVTSGNLVFDHPGGDNFGLLLDNVKLSKTTNEIITGSVQDCDSPGSSIGDPHLKTFDGIRYDFQGVGEFTLVKSTTDDLEIQTRQQPWGNSTSFSVNTAIAIKLHGQRIGFYLDSVNSVKINGNDTAIANDTIYPVGQNLIARQGKTYIVFSANGDRIEVTFNGSHINLDLCLADNRQGKVVGLLGNDNGSVDDDFALRNGIVIGGSISDGQLYGDYGKSWRITQATSLFDYALGQDTNSFTDITFPSNIITAATLSPEQRAAAQQIAQNAGITDPNLLEDAILDIALTGGAPEFIQGYADLQQQATANNLEEPINRKGSKKNDTLTGGNNHDTLIGRKGKDTLIGNEGDDYLDGGKGNDNLDGGRGNDSLYGGKGNDSLIGGKGNDILDGGKNGDSLDGGDGDDNIIGGKGNDTLIGGKGNDNLDGGKDKDILTGVDANFPNAGFGEIDILTGGGDKDQFILGDVNQFYYNDGNDTDLGLSDYALITDFQVGKDSIQLHGTKSNYILSESPSSLPSGTGIFYQTLDKNELIGIVQGVANLSIESNYFTFVG
;
A
#
# COMPACT_ATOMS: atom_id res chain seq x y z
N MET A 1 35.72 -29.04 -13.56
CA MET A 1 35.91 -29.11 -12.09
C MET A 1 34.66 -28.52 -11.47
N PRO A 2 34.01 -29.12 -10.46
CA PRO A 2 32.88 -28.46 -9.83
C PRO A 2 33.43 -27.34 -8.95
N PHE A 3 33.02 -26.11 -9.23
CA PHE A 3 33.22 -24.99 -8.32
C PHE A 3 32.01 -24.89 -7.40
N ILE A 4 32.26 -24.68 -6.11
CA ILE A 4 31.24 -24.24 -5.16
C ILE A 4 31.46 -22.73 -5.04
N LEU A 5 30.45 -21.95 -5.42
CA LEU A 5 30.40 -20.52 -5.15
C LEU A 5 29.41 -20.28 -4.01
N ASP A 6 29.78 -19.44 -3.06
CA ASP A 6 28.91 -19.03 -1.97
C ASP A 6 27.99 -17.87 -2.40
N ASN A 7 27.06 -17.51 -1.52
CA ASN A 7 25.82 -16.77 -1.80
C ASN A 7 25.96 -15.35 -2.39
N ASN A 8 27.18 -14.88 -2.73
CA ASN A 8 27.44 -13.53 -3.26
C ASN A 8 28.37 -13.48 -4.50
N SER A 9 28.48 -14.55 -5.30
CA SER A 9 29.38 -14.56 -6.47
C SER A 9 28.65 -14.47 -7.82
N SER A 10 29.16 -13.66 -8.76
CA SER A 10 28.77 -13.62 -10.19
C SER A 10 29.79 -14.36 -11.07
N LEU A 11 29.32 -15.02 -12.16
CA LEU A 11 30.17 -15.64 -13.17
C LEU A 11 29.82 -15.09 -14.56
N LEU A 12 30.73 -14.30 -15.14
CA LEU A 12 30.65 -13.84 -16.53
C LEU A 12 31.26 -14.90 -17.46
N LEU A 13 30.45 -15.46 -18.37
CA LEU A 13 30.96 -16.23 -19.51
C LEU A 13 31.12 -15.29 -20.70
N SER A 14 32.33 -14.74 -20.89
CA SER A 14 32.69 -14.06 -22.12
C SER A 14 33.47 -15.01 -23.02
N ASP A 15 32.81 -15.60 -24.02
CA ASP A 15 33.53 -16.19 -25.16
C ASP A 15 33.23 -15.37 -26.41
N ASN A 16 34.22 -14.58 -26.81
CA ASN A 16 34.33 -13.96 -28.13
C ASN A 16 34.52 -15.07 -29.17
N PHE A 17 33.49 -15.40 -29.95
CA PHE A 17 33.68 -16.05 -31.25
C PHE A 17 33.57 -15.00 -32.36
N ASN A 18 34.74 -14.47 -32.71
CA ASN A 18 34.94 -13.67 -33.90
C ASN A 18 34.99 -14.61 -35.12
N THR A 19 34.03 -14.51 -36.04
CA THR A 19 34.23 -14.98 -37.42
C THR A 19 33.90 -13.87 -38.40
N GLU A 20 34.95 -13.20 -38.84
CA GLU A 20 34.95 -12.44 -40.08
C GLU A 20 34.52 -13.37 -41.24
N ASN A 21 33.29 -13.22 -41.72
CA ASN A 21 32.87 -13.28 -43.12
C ASN A 21 31.36 -13.54 -43.22
N ASN A 22 30.72 -12.79 -44.11
CA ASN A 22 29.32 -12.92 -44.55
C ASN A 22 28.87 -14.39 -44.64
N GLY A 23 28.07 -14.86 -43.68
CA GLY A 23 27.53 -16.21 -43.69
C GLY A 23 26.76 -16.53 -42.41
N VAL A 24 25.47 -16.81 -42.57
CA VAL A 24 24.52 -17.21 -41.53
C VAL A 24 25.11 -18.30 -40.61
N GLY A 25 25.26 -17.98 -39.32
CA GLY A 25 25.65 -18.92 -38.26
C GLY A 25 24.53 -19.12 -37.26
N THR A 26 23.78 -20.21 -37.38
CA THR A 26 22.76 -20.67 -36.41
C THR A 26 23.42 -21.34 -35.21
N VAL A 27 23.25 -20.78 -34.00
CA VAL A 27 23.45 -21.52 -32.74
C VAL A 27 22.19 -22.33 -32.47
N ASN A 28 22.27 -23.66 -32.58
CA ASN A 28 21.07 -24.50 -32.52
C ASN A 28 20.75 -25.11 -31.15
N TYR A 29 21.65 -25.17 -30.16
CA TYR A 29 21.32 -25.70 -28.82
C TYR A 29 22.31 -25.25 -27.73
N VAL A 30 21.79 -24.81 -26.58
CA VAL A 30 22.51 -24.76 -25.29
C VAL A 30 21.77 -25.68 -24.32
N ASN A 31 22.46 -26.65 -23.73
CA ASN A 31 21.87 -27.60 -22.79
C ASN A 31 22.45 -27.37 -21.38
N LEU A 32 21.61 -26.87 -20.48
CA LEU A 32 21.94 -26.65 -19.07
C LEU A 32 21.09 -27.60 -18.21
N THR A 33 21.66 -28.73 -17.82
CA THR A 33 21.04 -29.65 -16.86
C THR A 33 21.81 -29.63 -15.53
N ASN A 34 21.06 -29.57 -14.42
CA ASN A 34 21.48 -29.62 -13.00
C ASN A 34 22.04 -28.32 -12.40
N TRP A 35 21.23 -27.27 -12.34
CA TRP A 35 21.51 -26.06 -11.55
C TRP A 35 20.43 -25.88 -10.47
N ASN A 36 20.85 -25.64 -9.23
CA ASN A 36 19.98 -25.17 -8.15
C ASN A 36 20.31 -23.70 -7.91
N VAL A 37 19.37 -22.82 -8.24
CA VAL A 37 19.51 -21.37 -8.05
C VAL A 37 18.45 -20.94 -7.06
N THR A 38 18.87 -20.36 -5.93
CA THR A 38 17.97 -19.72 -4.95
C THR A 38 17.80 -18.22 -5.22
N ARG A 39 18.71 -17.56 -5.96
CA ARG A 39 18.59 -16.23 -6.61
C ARG A 39 19.60 -16.08 -7.78
N GLY A 40 19.22 -15.52 -8.93
CA GLY A 40 20.14 -15.17 -10.04
C GLY A 40 19.45 -14.87 -11.39
N SER A 41 20.11 -14.08 -12.26
CA SER A 41 19.70 -13.76 -13.63
C SER A 41 20.47 -14.59 -14.69
N VAL A 42 19.89 -14.78 -15.88
CA VAL A 42 20.56 -15.41 -17.04
C VAL A 42 20.49 -14.43 -18.20
N ASP A 43 21.64 -13.93 -18.65
CA ASP A 43 21.76 -12.99 -19.76
C ASP A 43 22.32 -13.71 -21.00
N LEU A 44 21.67 -13.54 -22.16
CA LEU A 44 22.04 -14.20 -23.43
C LEU A 44 22.26 -13.16 -24.53
N ALA A 45 23.44 -12.51 -24.47
CA ALA A 45 24.02 -11.51 -25.39
C ALA A 45 23.45 -10.09 -25.20
N GLY A 46 24.20 -8.98 -25.32
CA GLY A 46 25.61 -8.72 -25.58
C GLY A 46 25.75 -7.24 -25.97
N GLN A 47 26.44 -6.45 -25.13
CA GLN A 47 26.76 -5.01 -25.23
C GLN A 47 25.64 -4.04 -24.77
N GLY A 48 25.77 -3.53 -23.53
CA GLY A 48 25.04 -2.35 -23.04
C GLY A 48 24.68 -2.48 -21.57
N GLY A 49 25.56 -2.01 -20.69
CA GLY A 49 25.46 -2.24 -19.25
C GLY A 49 24.27 -1.55 -18.57
N PHE A 50 23.56 -2.33 -17.75
CA PHE A 50 22.77 -1.87 -16.62
C PHE A 50 23.04 -2.80 -15.43
N ASP A 51 23.84 -2.33 -14.47
CA ASP A 51 24.03 -2.98 -13.18
C ASP A 51 22.91 -2.51 -12.22
N ASN A 52 21.72 -3.11 -12.32
CA ASN A 52 20.68 -2.94 -11.30
C ASN A 52 20.39 -4.27 -10.61
N PHE A 53 20.83 -4.38 -9.35
CA PHE A 53 20.47 -5.47 -8.45
C PHE A 53 19.06 -5.22 -7.90
N PHE A 54 18.09 -6.06 -8.26
CA PHE A 54 16.75 -6.06 -7.63
C PHE A 54 16.56 -7.31 -6.77
N PRO A 55 16.03 -7.21 -5.53
CA PRO A 55 15.69 -8.37 -4.72
C PRO A 55 14.32 -8.94 -5.14
N GLY A 56 14.32 -10.11 -5.79
CA GLY A 56 13.07 -10.84 -6.10
C GLY A 56 13.23 -11.98 -7.12
N ASN A 57 12.31 -12.95 -7.10
CA ASN A 57 12.27 -14.08 -8.04
C ASN A 57 11.74 -13.64 -9.42
N VAL A 58 12.52 -12.85 -10.17
CA VAL A 58 12.15 -12.35 -11.50
C VAL A 58 13.02 -13.03 -12.56
N LEU A 59 12.39 -13.58 -13.62
CA LEU A 59 13.10 -14.12 -14.78
C LEU A 59 13.06 -13.09 -15.92
N TYR A 60 14.20 -12.45 -16.17
CA TYR A 60 14.36 -11.50 -17.27
C TYR A 60 14.81 -12.24 -18.54
N VAL A 61 14.16 -11.98 -19.67
CA VAL A 61 14.62 -12.46 -20.98
C VAL A 61 14.74 -11.26 -21.91
N ASP A 62 15.97 -10.77 -22.06
CA ASP A 62 16.29 -9.72 -23.03
C ASP A 62 16.46 -10.35 -24.42
N LEU A 63 15.93 -9.69 -25.46
CA LEU A 63 16.03 -10.10 -26.86
C LEU A 63 16.79 -9.08 -27.71
N ASP A 64 17.34 -8.03 -27.11
CA ASP A 64 18.02 -6.98 -27.85
C ASP A 64 19.33 -7.49 -28.47
N GLY A 65 19.46 -7.26 -29.78
CA GLY A 65 20.71 -7.43 -30.54
C GLY A 65 20.76 -8.54 -31.58
N SER A 66 19.73 -9.40 -31.73
CA SER A 66 19.77 -10.48 -32.72
C SER A 66 19.01 -10.16 -34.01
N SER A 67 19.73 -10.07 -35.13
CA SER A 67 19.11 -10.14 -36.47
C SER A 67 18.62 -11.57 -36.71
N ILE A 68 17.30 -11.79 -36.66
CA ILE A 68 16.73 -13.12 -36.92
C ILE A 68 15.82 -13.04 -38.15
N SER A 69 16.35 -13.36 -39.33
CA SER A 69 15.51 -13.65 -40.49
C SER A 69 15.09 -15.12 -40.46
N GLY A 70 13.84 -15.40 -40.06
CA GLY A 70 13.14 -16.65 -40.41
C GLY A 70 13.50 -17.93 -39.66
N GLY A 71 14.04 -17.86 -38.44
CA GLY A 71 14.30 -19.04 -37.58
C GLY A 71 13.47 -19.04 -36.29
N LYS A 72 12.94 -20.20 -35.89
CA LYS A 72 12.23 -20.42 -34.62
C LYS A 72 13.25 -20.63 -33.50
N LEU A 73 13.29 -19.75 -32.50
CA LEU A 73 14.14 -19.91 -31.31
C LEU A 73 13.41 -20.79 -30.29
N GLU A 74 13.96 -21.96 -29.95
CA GLU A 74 13.44 -22.80 -28.86
C GLU A 74 14.52 -22.94 -27.77
N SER A 75 14.34 -22.21 -26.66
CA SER A 75 15.10 -22.41 -25.43
C SER A 75 14.32 -23.35 -24.51
N LYS A 76 15.00 -24.35 -23.93
CA LYS A 76 14.38 -25.30 -23.00
C LYS A 76 15.15 -25.32 -21.68
N THR A 77 14.79 -24.41 -20.79
CA THR A 77 15.29 -24.38 -19.40
C THR A 77 14.25 -24.99 -18.47
N THR A 78 14.68 -25.80 -17.49
CA THR A 78 13.80 -26.40 -16.49
C THR A 78 14.05 -25.72 -15.15
N PHE A 79 13.02 -25.10 -14.58
CA PHE A 79 13.08 -24.45 -13.28
C PHE A 79 12.19 -25.20 -12.28
N ASN A 80 12.63 -25.30 -11.03
CA ASN A 80 11.85 -25.90 -9.94
C ASN A 80 11.24 -24.77 -9.10
N PHE A 81 9.90 -24.71 -9.05
CA PHE A 81 9.15 -23.71 -8.29
C PHE A 81 8.36 -24.37 -7.15
N ASN A 82 8.14 -23.63 -6.07
CA ASN A 82 7.27 -24.00 -4.97
C ASN A 82 5.87 -23.37 -5.13
N PRO A 83 4.82 -23.96 -4.53
CA PRO A 83 3.50 -23.33 -4.47
C PRO A 83 3.57 -21.96 -3.77
N GLY A 84 3.03 -20.92 -4.42
CA GLY A 84 3.08 -19.54 -3.93
C GLY A 84 4.18 -18.66 -4.55
N ASP A 85 5.11 -19.23 -5.32
CA ASP A 85 6.10 -18.44 -6.05
C ASP A 85 5.41 -17.58 -7.13
N LYS A 86 5.68 -16.27 -7.10
CA LYS A 86 5.31 -15.33 -8.17
C LYS A 86 6.40 -15.36 -9.23
N VAL A 87 6.00 -15.61 -10.48
CA VAL A 87 6.91 -15.62 -11.64
C VAL A 87 6.49 -14.51 -12.59
N THR A 88 7.36 -13.53 -12.77
CA THR A 88 7.15 -12.44 -13.73
C THR A 88 8.00 -12.70 -14.97
N LEU A 89 7.36 -12.76 -16.14
CA LEU A 89 8.01 -12.76 -17.44
C LEU A 89 7.92 -11.36 -18.02
N GLN A 90 9.09 -10.79 -18.33
CA GLN A 90 9.24 -9.44 -18.83
C GLN A 90 9.93 -9.50 -20.19
N PHE A 91 9.28 -8.93 -21.20
CA PHE A 91 9.82 -8.81 -22.55
C PHE A 91 10.04 -7.32 -22.86
N SER A 92 11.28 -6.98 -23.18
CA SER A 92 11.67 -5.68 -23.71
C SER A 92 12.14 -5.83 -25.16
N LEU A 93 11.83 -4.85 -25.99
CA LEU A 93 12.35 -4.71 -27.35
C LEU A 93 12.75 -3.25 -27.52
N ALA A 94 14.03 -2.92 -27.38
CA ALA A 94 14.52 -1.56 -27.57
C ALA A 94 15.41 -1.50 -28.83
N GLY A 95 14.84 -0.98 -29.93
CA GLY A 95 15.63 -0.78 -31.15
C GLY A 95 14.86 -0.19 -32.32
N SER A 96 15.58 0.56 -33.15
CA SER A 96 15.09 1.30 -34.32
C SER A 96 14.80 0.44 -35.57
N GLN A 97 14.74 -0.89 -35.45
CA GLN A 97 14.41 -1.79 -36.57
C GLN A 97 12.95 -2.26 -36.45
N ARG A 98 12.03 -1.37 -36.82
CA ARG A 98 10.58 -1.63 -36.87
C ARG A 98 10.21 -2.37 -38.15
N GLY A 99 10.08 -3.68 -38.06
CA GLY A 99 9.44 -4.51 -39.08
C GLY A 99 10.05 -5.89 -39.13
N ASP A 100 9.27 -6.90 -38.71
CA ASP A 100 9.31 -8.31 -39.17
C ASP A 100 8.99 -9.33 -38.07
N ILE A 101 8.83 -8.93 -36.80
CA ILE A 101 8.28 -9.83 -35.78
C ILE A 101 6.75 -9.76 -35.83
N ASN A 102 6.15 -10.70 -36.56
CA ASN A 102 4.69 -10.78 -36.71
C ASN A 102 4.03 -11.53 -35.55
N SER A 103 4.77 -12.37 -34.84
CA SER A 103 4.27 -13.07 -33.65
C SER A 103 5.37 -13.65 -32.76
N VAL A 104 5.09 -13.78 -31.47
CA VAL A 104 5.96 -14.46 -30.48
C VAL A 104 5.20 -15.67 -29.92
N THR A 105 5.81 -16.86 -29.94
CA THR A 105 5.20 -18.08 -29.38
C THR A 105 5.96 -18.54 -28.14
N VAL A 106 5.26 -18.65 -27.01
CA VAL A 106 5.81 -19.21 -25.77
C VAL A 106 5.23 -20.59 -25.54
N SER A 107 6.07 -21.57 -25.22
CA SER A 107 5.65 -22.95 -24.95
C SER A 107 6.27 -23.50 -23.67
N LEU A 108 5.44 -24.12 -22.83
CA LEU A 108 5.82 -24.76 -21.57
C LEU A 108 5.44 -26.24 -21.63
N GLY A 109 6.39 -27.06 -22.08
CA GLY A 109 6.18 -28.50 -22.26
C GLY A 109 5.08 -28.80 -23.30
N SER A 110 4.31 -29.87 -23.09
CA SER A 110 3.21 -30.28 -23.97
C SER A 110 1.83 -29.73 -23.57
N LEU A 111 1.76 -28.91 -22.52
CA LEU A 111 0.51 -28.48 -21.90
C LEU A 111 0.11 -27.04 -22.25
N PHE A 112 1.04 -26.21 -22.70
CA PHE A 112 0.78 -24.82 -23.03
C PHE A 112 1.65 -24.35 -24.20
N THR A 113 1.00 -23.81 -25.23
CA THR A 113 1.61 -23.10 -26.35
C THR A 113 0.70 -21.95 -26.71
N GLU A 114 1.18 -20.72 -26.55
CA GLU A 114 0.44 -19.51 -26.91
C GLU A 114 1.26 -18.66 -27.87
N THR A 115 0.59 -18.11 -28.88
CA THR A 115 1.21 -17.29 -29.94
C THR A 115 0.58 -15.91 -29.95
N PHE A 116 1.39 -14.89 -29.66
CA PHE A 116 1.01 -13.49 -29.64
C PHE A 116 1.27 -12.89 -31.01
N ASN A 117 0.23 -12.47 -31.74
CA ASN A 117 0.38 -11.79 -33.01
C ASN A 117 0.58 -10.28 -32.78
N LEU A 118 1.67 -9.72 -33.30
CA LEU A 118 2.02 -8.31 -33.15
C LEU A 118 1.50 -7.55 -34.39
N ASN A 119 0.31 -6.95 -34.28
CA ASN A 119 -0.23 -6.10 -35.34
C ASN A 119 0.47 -4.74 -35.34
N SER A 120 1.18 -4.45 -36.42
CA SER A 120 1.96 -3.22 -36.60
C SER A 120 1.06 -1.99 -36.78
N THR A 121 1.23 -0.97 -35.93
CA THR A 121 1.09 0.48 -36.24
C THR A 121 1.25 1.43 -35.03
N GLN A 122 1.36 0.95 -33.79
CA GLN A 122 1.57 1.79 -32.59
C GLN A 122 2.94 1.51 -31.92
N PRO A 123 3.63 2.49 -31.30
CA PRO A 123 4.81 2.23 -30.46
C PRO A 123 4.44 1.30 -29.31
N PHE A 124 5.15 0.19 -29.14
CA PHE A 124 4.85 -0.79 -28.09
C PHE A 124 5.49 -0.40 -26.75
N THR A 125 4.70 -0.45 -25.69
CA THR A 125 5.07 -0.49 -24.28
C THR A 125 5.42 -1.91 -23.84
N GLN A 126 6.37 -2.01 -22.90
CA GLN A 126 6.78 -3.21 -22.17
C GLN A 126 5.62 -4.20 -21.88
N ILE A 127 5.84 -5.49 -22.15
CA ILE A 127 4.84 -6.52 -21.83
C ILE A 127 5.29 -7.24 -20.55
N ASN A 128 4.66 -6.88 -19.43
CA ASN A 128 4.80 -7.56 -18.15
C ASN A 128 3.65 -8.55 -17.98
N ARG A 129 3.97 -9.83 -17.71
CA ARG A 129 2.98 -10.84 -17.34
C ARG A 129 3.47 -11.60 -16.12
N SER A 130 2.66 -11.54 -15.06
CA SER A 130 2.92 -12.23 -13.80
C SER A 130 1.99 -13.44 -13.68
N PHE A 131 2.56 -14.57 -13.29
CA PHE A 131 1.84 -15.81 -13.03
C PHE A 131 2.08 -16.24 -11.58
N VAL A 132 1.11 -16.94 -10.99
CA VAL A 132 1.25 -17.54 -9.65
C VAL A 132 1.13 -19.05 -9.78
N VAL A 133 2.11 -19.78 -9.24
CA VAL A 133 2.10 -21.25 -9.23
C VAL A 133 1.15 -21.74 -8.15
N THR A 134 0.02 -22.34 -8.53
CA THR A 134 -1.07 -22.71 -7.61
C THR A 134 -1.03 -24.15 -7.09
N SER A 135 -0.33 -25.07 -7.77
CA SER A 135 0.01 -26.39 -7.22
C SER A 135 1.18 -27.05 -7.95
N VAL A 136 1.91 -27.92 -7.24
CA VAL A 136 2.93 -28.81 -7.81
C VAL A 136 2.58 -30.23 -7.41
N THR A 137 2.23 -31.07 -8.38
CA THR A 137 2.20 -32.53 -8.19
C THR A 137 3.17 -33.17 -9.16
N SER A 138 3.68 -34.35 -8.82
CA SER A 138 4.75 -35.08 -9.53
C SER A 138 4.57 -35.07 -11.05
N GLY A 139 5.16 -34.06 -11.69
CA GLY A 139 5.26 -33.89 -13.15
C GLY A 139 4.37 -32.85 -13.82
N ASN A 140 3.49 -32.10 -13.13
CA ASN A 140 2.60 -31.11 -13.79
C ASN A 140 2.52 -29.77 -13.04
N LEU A 141 2.53 -28.66 -13.82
CA LEU A 141 2.35 -27.27 -13.40
C LEU A 141 1.04 -26.71 -14.00
N VAL A 142 0.33 -25.84 -13.27
CA VAL A 142 -0.98 -25.27 -13.67
C VAL A 142 -0.95 -23.73 -13.54
N PHE A 143 -1.45 -23.01 -14.56
CA PHE A 143 -1.46 -21.53 -14.68
C PHE A 143 -2.86 -21.00 -15.10
N ASP A 144 -3.12 -19.68 -14.97
CA ASP A 144 -4.40 -19.00 -15.32
C ASP A 144 -4.21 -17.93 -16.45
N HIS A 145 -5.25 -17.61 -17.26
CA HIS A 145 -5.18 -16.76 -18.50
C HIS A 145 -6.39 -15.79 -18.67
N PRO A 146 -6.22 -14.54 -19.22
CA PRO A 146 -7.33 -13.61 -19.51
C PRO A 146 -7.53 -13.25 -21.01
N GLY A 147 -8.79 -13.14 -21.48
CA GLY A 147 -9.11 -12.46 -22.75
C GLY A 147 -10.60 -12.15 -22.98
N GLY A 148 -10.97 -10.86 -23.08
CA GLY A 148 -12.26 -10.39 -23.64
C GLY A 148 -12.83 -9.02 -23.19
N ASP A 149 -12.10 -7.91 -23.36
CA ASP A 149 -12.45 -6.46 -23.45
C ASP A 149 -13.64 -5.79 -22.68
N ASN A 150 -13.31 -4.93 -21.69
CA ASN A 150 -13.58 -3.46 -21.72
C ASN A 150 -12.88 -2.69 -20.55
N PHE A 151 -12.49 -1.45 -20.84
CA PHE A 151 -11.72 -0.45 -20.08
C PHE A 151 -11.92 -0.34 -18.54
N GLY A 152 -10.80 -0.19 -17.80
CA GLY A 152 -10.71 0.70 -16.63
C GLY A 152 -9.93 0.20 -15.39
N LEU A 153 -8.67 0.66 -15.27
CA LEU A 153 -7.91 1.00 -14.05
C LEU A 153 -7.64 -0.04 -12.92
N LEU A 154 -6.33 -0.18 -12.63
CA LEU A 154 -5.64 -0.72 -11.45
C LEU A 154 -6.46 -1.64 -10.51
N LEU A 155 -6.15 -2.94 -10.54
CA LEU A 155 -6.76 -3.95 -9.67
C LEU A 155 -5.69 -4.87 -9.09
N ASP A 156 -5.45 -4.73 -7.79
CA ASP A 156 -4.74 -5.71 -6.97
C ASP A 156 -5.79 -6.58 -6.23
N ASN A 157 -5.74 -7.90 -6.53
CA ASN A 157 -6.19 -9.06 -5.76
C ASN A 157 -7.70 -9.37 -5.54
N VAL A 158 -8.11 -10.61 -5.95
CA VAL A 158 -9.03 -11.66 -5.34
C VAL A 158 -10.04 -12.47 -6.20
N LYS A 159 -10.50 -13.61 -5.65
CA LYS A 159 -11.80 -14.36 -5.80
C LYS A 159 -11.95 -15.14 -7.10
N LEU A 160 -12.66 -16.27 -7.30
CA LEU A 160 -13.41 -16.68 -8.53
C LEU A 160 -14.80 -17.24 -8.17
N SER A 161 -15.82 -17.06 -9.03
CA SER A 161 -16.97 -17.95 -9.28
C SER A 161 -17.83 -17.37 -10.43
N LYS A 162 -18.33 -18.10 -11.44
CA LYS A 162 -19.23 -19.28 -11.36
C LYS A 162 -19.46 -19.79 -12.79
N THR A 163 -19.19 -21.06 -13.11
CA THR A 163 -19.21 -21.60 -14.50
C THR A 163 -18.35 -20.77 -15.46
N THR A 164 -17.28 -21.36 -15.98
CA THR A 164 -16.02 -20.68 -16.33
C THR A 164 -15.37 -20.00 -15.12
N ASN A 165 -14.08 -20.26 -15.00
CA ASN A 165 -13.22 -19.67 -14.00
C ASN A 165 -13.29 -18.14 -14.14
N GLU A 166 -14.10 -17.43 -13.33
CA GLU A 166 -13.95 -15.98 -13.25
C GLU A 166 -13.68 -15.42 -11.86
N ILE A 167 -12.51 -14.75 -11.70
CA ILE A 167 -11.83 -14.34 -10.47
C ILE A 167 -12.42 -12.98 -9.94
N ILE A 168 -13.28 -12.94 -8.91
CA ILE A 168 -14.02 -11.77 -8.36
C ILE A 168 -13.17 -10.77 -7.47
N THR A 169 -12.09 -10.13 -7.93
CA THR A 169 -11.05 -9.46 -7.06
C THR A 169 -11.52 -8.35 -6.12
N GLY A 170 -11.62 -8.63 -4.82
CA GLY A 170 -11.55 -7.64 -3.73
C GLY A 170 -10.43 -7.96 -2.73
N SER A 171 -9.46 -7.06 -2.59
CA SER A 171 -8.40 -7.01 -1.57
C SER A 171 -8.68 -7.85 -0.32
N VAL A 172 -7.70 -8.59 0.18
CA VAL A 172 -7.67 -8.83 1.63
C VAL A 172 -7.52 -7.45 2.23
N GLN A 173 -8.63 -6.89 2.67
CA GLN A 173 -8.68 -5.64 3.40
C GLN A 173 -7.83 -5.85 4.66
N ASP A 174 -6.70 -5.16 4.77
CA ASP A 174 -6.20 -4.82 6.10
C ASP A 174 -7.26 -3.93 6.71
N CYS A 175 -7.76 -4.36 7.86
CA CYS A 175 -8.99 -3.84 8.42
C CYS A 175 -8.67 -2.54 9.14
N ASP A 176 -9.20 -1.43 8.61
CA ASP A 176 -9.02 -0.11 9.21
C ASP A 176 -9.52 -0.10 10.67
N SER A 177 -10.57 -0.88 10.96
CA SER A 177 -11.01 -1.20 12.33
C SER A 177 -11.61 -2.61 12.45
N PRO A 178 -10.82 -3.64 12.79
CA PRO A 178 -11.35 -4.99 12.96
C PRO A 178 -12.20 -5.06 14.22
N GLY A 179 -13.39 -5.66 14.10
CA GLY A 179 -14.18 -6.08 15.25
C GLY A 179 -13.65 -7.40 15.78
N SER A 180 -13.61 -7.60 17.10
CA SER A 180 -13.06 -8.83 17.67
C SER A 180 -13.74 -9.26 18.97
N SER A 181 -13.54 -10.53 19.31
CA SER A 181 -13.97 -11.16 20.57
C SER A 181 -12.92 -12.18 20.97
N ILE A 182 -12.04 -11.80 21.91
CA ILE A 182 -10.82 -12.55 22.25
C ILE A 182 -10.71 -12.80 23.75
N GLY A 183 -10.00 -13.87 24.15
CA GLY A 183 -9.73 -14.16 25.57
C GLY A 183 -11.01 -14.45 26.38
N ASP A 184 -11.13 -13.83 27.54
CA ASP A 184 -12.30 -13.85 28.42
C ASP A 184 -13.22 -12.67 28.10
N PRO A 185 -14.19 -12.87 27.21
CA PRO A 185 -14.37 -12.11 25.99
C PRO A 185 -14.18 -10.60 26.13
N HIS A 186 -13.00 -10.14 25.72
CA HIS A 186 -12.72 -8.76 25.36
C HIS A 186 -13.29 -8.50 23.98
N LEU A 187 -14.31 -7.64 23.91
CA LEU A 187 -14.93 -7.24 22.66
C LEU A 187 -14.35 -5.93 22.19
N LYS A 188 -14.05 -5.85 20.89
CA LYS A 188 -13.72 -4.60 20.20
C LYS A 188 -14.78 -4.35 19.13
N THR A 189 -15.48 -3.23 19.19
CA THR A 189 -16.43 -2.83 18.14
C THR A 189 -15.70 -2.46 16.85
N PHE A 190 -16.42 -2.45 15.72
CA PHE A 190 -15.87 -1.99 14.45
C PHE A 190 -15.49 -0.50 14.46
N ASP A 191 -16.00 0.31 15.37
CA ASP A 191 -15.62 1.73 15.46
C ASP A 191 -14.59 2.00 16.58
N GLY A 192 -14.10 0.94 17.24
CA GLY A 192 -12.90 0.97 18.08
C GLY A 192 -13.12 0.95 19.59
N ILE A 193 -14.37 0.84 20.07
CA ILE A 193 -14.64 0.69 21.51
C ILE A 193 -14.22 -0.70 21.97
N ARG A 194 -13.38 -0.78 23.00
CA ARG A 194 -13.04 -2.01 23.72
C ARG A 194 -13.84 -2.11 25.02
N TYR A 195 -14.40 -3.28 25.31
CA TYR A 195 -15.11 -3.54 26.56
C TYR A 195 -15.19 -5.04 26.90
N ASP A 196 -15.27 -5.33 28.20
CA ASP A 196 -15.36 -6.70 28.72
C ASP A 196 -16.81 -7.17 28.70
N PHE A 197 -17.09 -8.32 28.07
CA PHE A 197 -18.42 -8.90 28.05
C PHE A 197 -18.44 -10.30 28.65
N GLN A 198 -18.54 -10.37 29.98
CA GLN A 198 -18.54 -11.62 30.75
C GLN A 198 -19.89 -12.34 30.77
N GLY A 199 -20.62 -12.35 29.66
CA GLY A 199 -21.93 -12.98 29.55
C GLY A 199 -21.86 -14.50 29.51
N VAL A 200 -22.84 -15.19 30.09
CA VAL A 200 -23.02 -16.65 29.87
C VAL A 200 -24.28 -16.90 29.06
N GLY A 201 -24.11 -17.61 27.95
CA GLY A 201 -25.15 -17.89 26.98
C GLY A 201 -24.70 -17.67 25.56
N GLU A 202 -25.68 -17.47 24.69
CA GLU A 202 -25.45 -17.31 23.27
C GLU A 202 -25.88 -15.90 22.85
N PHE A 203 -25.01 -15.21 22.10
CA PHE A 203 -25.20 -13.82 21.72
C PHE A 203 -24.91 -13.59 20.24
N THR A 204 -25.64 -12.65 19.63
CA THR A 204 -25.33 -12.14 18.29
C THR A 204 -24.18 -11.15 18.38
N LEU A 205 -23.01 -11.48 17.82
CA LEU A 205 -21.89 -10.55 17.72
C LEU A 205 -22.13 -9.54 16.60
N VAL A 206 -22.56 -10.02 15.44
CA VAL A 206 -22.77 -9.21 14.24
C VAL A 206 -23.92 -9.82 13.43
N LYS A 207 -24.79 -8.98 12.90
CA LYS A 207 -25.83 -9.34 11.94
C LYS A 207 -25.95 -8.25 10.89
N SER A 208 -25.94 -8.63 9.62
CA SER A 208 -26.19 -7.70 8.53
C SER A 208 -27.68 -7.41 8.37
N THR A 209 -28.00 -6.17 8.03
CA THR A 209 -29.35 -5.70 7.69
C THR A 209 -29.93 -6.39 6.45
N THR A 210 -29.09 -6.95 5.58
CA THR A 210 -29.49 -7.76 4.41
C THR A 210 -29.67 -9.25 4.72
N ASP A 211 -29.48 -9.66 5.97
CA ASP A 211 -29.62 -11.05 6.49
C ASP A 211 -28.74 -12.10 5.76
N ASP A 212 -27.72 -11.64 5.02
CA ASP A 212 -26.74 -12.47 4.31
C ASP A 212 -25.53 -12.84 5.17
N LEU A 213 -25.33 -12.15 6.30
CA LEU A 213 -24.31 -12.42 7.32
C LEU A 213 -24.93 -12.37 8.72
N GLU A 214 -24.66 -13.38 9.54
CA GLU A 214 -24.88 -13.33 10.99
C GLU A 214 -23.83 -14.19 11.70
N ILE A 215 -23.20 -13.64 12.73
CA ILE A 215 -22.17 -14.30 13.54
C ILE A 215 -22.64 -14.32 14.99
N GLN A 216 -22.63 -15.50 15.57
CA GLN A 216 -23.07 -15.78 16.92
C GLN A 216 -21.94 -16.42 17.73
N THR A 217 -21.85 -16.05 19.01
CA THR A 217 -20.92 -16.68 19.96
C THR A 217 -21.69 -17.41 21.05
N ARG A 218 -21.12 -18.50 21.56
CA ARG A 218 -21.52 -19.18 22.79
C ARG A 218 -20.44 -18.95 23.84
N GLN A 219 -20.81 -18.29 24.91
CA GLN A 219 -19.94 -18.00 26.05
C GLN A 219 -20.37 -18.86 27.25
N GLN A 220 -19.40 -19.53 27.88
CA GLN A 220 -19.61 -20.36 29.05
C GLN A 220 -18.60 -20.01 30.15
N PRO A 221 -18.90 -20.29 31.43
CA PRO A 221 -17.92 -20.12 32.48
C PRO A 221 -16.63 -20.89 32.17
N TRP A 222 -15.49 -20.27 32.43
CA TRP A 222 -14.22 -20.99 32.32
C TRP A 222 -14.05 -21.92 33.52
N GLY A 223 -14.13 -23.23 33.28
CA GLY A 223 -14.13 -24.23 34.34
C GLY A 223 -15.29 -24.03 35.33
N ASN A 224 -14.96 -23.77 36.60
CA ASN A 224 -15.93 -23.50 37.67
C ASN A 224 -16.00 -22.02 38.05
N SER A 225 -15.52 -21.11 37.19
CA SER A 225 -15.56 -19.66 37.45
C SER A 225 -16.98 -19.15 37.66
N THR A 226 -17.14 -18.17 38.55
CA THR A 226 -18.41 -17.48 38.84
C THR A 226 -18.43 -16.02 38.35
N SER A 227 -17.34 -15.59 37.70
CA SER A 227 -17.07 -14.16 37.45
C SER A 227 -16.61 -13.84 36.04
N PHE A 228 -16.14 -14.82 35.26
CA PHE A 228 -15.73 -14.61 33.87
C PHE A 228 -16.00 -15.85 33.01
N SER A 229 -16.15 -15.59 31.71
CA SER A 229 -16.57 -16.56 30.70
C SER A 229 -15.50 -16.67 29.60
N VAL A 230 -15.68 -17.63 28.70
CA VAL A 230 -14.87 -17.78 27.47
C VAL A 230 -15.75 -18.17 26.30
N ASN A 231 -15.35 -17.81 25.08
CA ASN A 231 -16.02 -18.31 23.88
C ASN A 231 -15.72 -19.81 23.70
N THR A 232 -16.77 -20.62 23.60
CA THR A 232 -16.70 -22.08 23.45
C THR A 232 -17.24 -22.57 22.11
N ALA A 233 -18.02 -21.73 21.42
CA ALA A 233 -18.44 -22.00 20.06
C ALA A 233 -18.70 -20.70 19.29
N ILE A 234 -18.45 -20.73 17.97
CA ILE A 234 -18.79 -19.66 17.03
C ILE A 234 -19.67 -20.27 15.93
N ALA A 235 -20.79 -19.62 15.62
CA ALA A 235 -21.65 -20.01 14.50
C ALA A 235 -21.81 -18.86 13.52
N ILE A 236 -21.57 -19.14 12.24
CA ILE A 236 -21.60 -18.18 11.14
C ILE A 236 -22.69 -18.60 10.16
N LYS A 237 -23.64 -17.71 9.88
CA LYS A 237 -24.53 -17.77 8.73
C LYS A 237 -23.99 -16.84 7.67
N LEU A 238 -23.70 -17.37 6.49
CA LEU A 238 -23.12 -16.61 5.39
C LEU A 238 -23.67 -17.09 4.04
N HIS A 239 -24.39 -16.21 3.34
CA HIS A 239 -25.05 -16.51 2.06
C HIS A 239 -25.88 -17.81 2.06
N GLY A 240 -26.63 -18.04 3.14
CA GLY A 240 -27.48 -19.23 3.30
C GLY A 240 -26.74 -20.51 3.73
N GLN A 241 -25.43 -20.45 3.98
CA GLN A 241 -24.66 -21.53 4.57
C GLN A 241 -24.42 -21.29 6.04
N ARG A 242 -24.40 -22.36 6.83
CA ARG A 242 -24.13 -22.33 8.26
C ARG A 242 -22.83 -23.06 8.55
N ILE A 243 -21.93 -22.39 9.25
CA ILE A 243 -20.62 -22.91 9.63
C ILE A 243 -20.51 -22.80 11.15
N GLY A 244 -20.28 -23.92 11.83
CA GLY A 244 -20.15 -23.98 13.27
C GLY A 244 -18.76 -24.46 13.69
N PHE A 245 -18.16 -23.74 14.63
CA PHE A 245 -16.89 -24.03 15.27
C PHE A 245 -17.17 -24.30 16.75
N TYR A 246 -16.74 -25.46 17.26
CA TYR A 246 -16.99 -25.89 18.63
C TYR A 246 -15.69 -26.33 19.26
N LEU A 247 -15.40 -25.86 20.48
CA LEU A 247 -14.13 -26.07 21.17
C LEU A 247 -13.77 -27.55 21.35
N ASP A 248 -14.79 -28.41 21.48
CA ASP A 248 -14.63 -29.87 21.59
C ASP A 248 -14.28 -30.57 20.27
N SER A 249 -14.28 -29.83 19.15
CA SER A 249 -14.22 -30.37 17.79
C SER A 249 -13.18 -29.66 16.91
N VAL A 250 -11.99 -29.34 17.45
CA VAL A 250 -10.96 -28.48 16.80
C VAL A 250 -10.56 -28.90 15.37
N ASN A 251 -10.65 -30.19 15.03
CA ASN A 251 -10.25 -30.71 13.71
C ASN A 251 -11.39 -30.81 12.69
N SER A 252 -12.61 -30.44 13.08
CA SER A 252 -13.80 -30.54 12.23
C SER A 252 -14.72 -29.36 12.44
N VAL A 253 -15.26 -28.82 11.35
CA VAL A 253 -16.26 -27.76 11.38
C VAL A 253 -17.62 -28.34 11.03
N LYS A 254 -18.70 -27.82 11.62
CA LYS A 254 -20.06 -28.19 11.21
C LYS A 254 -20.49 -27.34 10.03
N ILE A 255 -20.69 -27.95 8.87
CA ILE A 255 -21.23 -27.27 7.68
C ILE A 255 -22.67 -27.74 7.49
N ASN A 256 -23.62 -26.81 7.67
CA ASN A 256 -25.05 -27.06 7.64
C ASN A 256 -25.48 -28.24 8.55
N GLY A 257 -24.88 -28.31 9.74
CA GLY A 257 -25.13 -29.35 10.76
C GLY A 257 -24.32 -30.64 10.60
N ASN A 258 -23.58 -30.81 9.50
CA ASN A 258 -22.78 -32.01 9.25
C ASN A 258 -21.30 -31.79 9.63
N ASP A 259 -20.70 -32.74 10.33
CA ASP A 259 -19.28 -32.70 10.67
C ASP A 259 -18.41 -32.85 9.40
N THR A 260 -17.54 -31.87 9.17
CA THR A 260 -16.66 -31.82 8.00
C THR A 260 -15.22 -31.61 8.47
N ALA A 261 -14.36 -32.58 8.16
CA ALA A 261 -12.92 -32.46 8.41
C ALA A 261 -12.25 -31.66 7.28
N ILE A 262 -11.54 -30.59 7.64
CA ILE A 262 -10.75 -29.78 6.71
C ILE A 262 -9.27 -30.05 7.01
N ALA A 263 -8.51 -30.46 6.00
CA ALA A 263 -7.09 -30.76 6.15
C ALA A 263 -6.28 -29.49 6.44
N ASN A 264 -5.15 -29.65 7.12
CA ASN A 264 -4.26 -28.51 7.38
C ASN A 264 -3.72 -27.93 6.07
N ASP A 265 -3.56 -26.61 6.02
CA ASP A 265 -3.00 -25.86 4.89
C ASP A 265 -3.79 -26.08 3.58
N THR A 266 -5.11 -26.24 3.71
CA THR A 266 -6.02 -26.43 2.57
C THR A 266 -7.17 -25.43 2.55
N ILE A 267 -7.78 -25.27 1.37
CA ILE A 267 -8.98 -24.48 1.14
C ILE A 267 -10.16 -25.43 0.87
N TYR A 268 -11.30 -25.15 1.50
CA TYR A 268 -12.52 -25.92 1.39
C TYR A 268 -13.69 -25.02 0.97
N PRO A 269 -14.37 -25.29 -0.16
CA PRO A 269 -15.48 -24.47 -0.62
C PRO A 269 -16.78 -24.76 0.15
N VAL A 270 -17.52 -23.70 0.49
CA VAL A 270 -18.82 -23.78 1.17
C VAL A 270 -19.82 -22.85 0.49
N GLY A 271 -20.56 -23.38 -0.48
CA GLY A 271 -21.46 -22.58 -1.31
C GLY A 271 -20.67 -21.56 -2.14
N GLN A 272 -20.86 -20.27 -1.84
CA GLN A 272 -20.13 -19.16 -2.49
C GLN A 272 -18.95 -18.66 -1.63
N ASN A 273 -18.70 -19.30 -0.49
CA ASN A 273 -17.68 -18.92 0.48
C ASN A 273 -16.52 -19.92 0.43
N LEU A 274 -15.40 -19.55 1.03
CA LEU A 274 -14.22 -20.40 1.20
C LEU A 274 -13.84 -20.49 2.66
N ILE A 275 -13.36 -21.66 3.10
CA ILE A 275 -12.74 -21.85 4.42
C ILE A 275 -11.30 -22.30 4.17
N ALA A 276 -10.33 -21.54 4.66
CA ALA A 276 -8.93 -21.96 4.75
C ALA A 276 -8.62 -22.43 6.16
N ARG A 277 -7.74 -23.43 6.31
CA ARG A 277 -7.26 -23.89 7.61
C ARG A 277 -5.74 -23.81 7.70
N GLN A 278 -5.23 -23.21 8.76
CA GLN A 278 -3.80 -23.15 9.10
C GLN A 278 -3.61 -23.50 10.58
N GLY A 279 -3.10 -24.69 10.86
CA GLY A 279 -3.00 -25.28 12.18
C GLY A 279 -4.34 -25.30 12.93
N LYS A 280 -4.43 -24.42 13.94
CA LYS A 280 -5.59 -24.21 14.81
C LYS A 280 -6.45 -23.01 14.41
N THR A 281 -6.14 -22.37 13.29
CA THR A 281 -6.86 -21.20 12.78
C THR A 281 -7.64 -21.57 11.54
N TYR A 282 -8.88 -21.09 11.48
CA TYR A 282 -9.75 -21.19 10.32
C TYR A 282 -10.09 -19.79 9.84
N ILE A 283 -9.92 -19.54 8.54
CA ILE A 283 -10.22 -18.25 7.92
C ILE A 283 -11.37 -18.47 6.94
N VAL A 284 -12.51 -17.85 7.19
CA VAL A 284 -13.68 -17.88 6.30
C VAL A 284 -13.67 -16.62 5.45
N PHE A 285 -13.65 -16.80 4.13
CA PHE A 285 -13.77 -15.73 3.15
C PHE A 285 -15.17 -15.73 2.55
N SER A 286 -15.84 -14.59 2.59
CA SER A 286 -17.17 -14.43 1.98
C SER A 286 -17.11 -14.02 0.52
N ALA A 287 -18.21 -14.31 -0.20
CA ALA A 287 -18.43 -13.79 -1.54
C ALA A 287 -18.56 -12.26 -1.60
N ASN A 288 -18.69 -11.57 -0.46
CA ASN A 288 -18.71 -10.11 -0.39
C ASN A 288 -17.35 -9.50 -0.08
N GLY A 289 -16.34 -10.30 0.27
CA GLY A 289 -15.01 -9.83 0.67
C GLY A 289 -14.76 -9.81 2.18
N ASP A 290 -15.67 -10.40 2.98
CA ASP A 290 -15.47 -10.50 4.43
C ASP A 290 -14.39 -11.55 4.73
N ARG A 291 -13.55 -11.27 5.73
CA ARG A 291 -12.57 -12.20 6.33
C ARG A 291 -12.93 -12.43 7.79
N ILE A 292 -13.18 -13.68 8.14
CA ILE A 292 -13.57 -14.08 9.50
C ILE A 292 -12.56 -15.10 9.98
N GLU A 293 -11.77 -14.74 10.98
CA GLU A 293 -10.73 -15.60 11.54
C GLU A 293 -11.18 -16.20 12.87
N VAL A 294 -11.13 -17.52 12.97
CA VAL A 294 -11.50 -18.29 14.15
C VAL A 294 -10.29 -19.10 14.61
N THR A 295 -9.77 -18.78 15.80
CA THR A 295 -8.55 -19.40 16.33
C THR A 295 -8.85 -20.19 17.60
N PHE A 296 -8.44 -21.47 17.62
CA PHE A 296 -8.63 -22.36 18.76
C PHE A 296 -7.41 -22.31 19.72
N ASN A 297 -7.60 -21.76 20.91
CA ASN A 297 -6.53 -21.59 21.92
C ASN A 297 -6.52 -22.71 22.98
N GLY A 298 -7.15 -23.85 22.68
CA GLY A 298 -7.22 -25.00 23.58
C GLY A 298 -8.33 -24.88 24.62
N SER A 299 -8.36 -23.81 25.41
CA SER A 299 -9.38 -23.58 26.44
C SER A 299 -10.53 -22.68 26.00
N HIS A 300 -10.38 -21.99 24.87
CA HIS A 300 -11.35 -21.04 24.32
C HIS A 300 -11.14 -20.82 22.82
N ILE A 301 -12.03 -20.04 22.20
CA ILE A 301 -11.98 -19.63 20.79
C ILE A 301 -11.83 -18.11 20.70
N ASN A 302 -10.89 -17.63 19.89
CA ASN A 302 -10.81 -16.22 19.51
C ASN A 302 -11.46 -15.99 18.16
N LEU A 303 -12.02 -14.78 17.99
CA LEU A 303 -12.64 -14.35 16.75
C LEU A 303 -12.12 -12.95 16.38
N ASP A 304 -11.63 -12.82 15.16
CA ASP A 304 -11.28 -11.55 14.52
C ASP A 304 -12.06 -11.38 13.22
N LEU A 305 -12.64 -10.19 13.03
CA LEU A 305 -13.56 -9.89 11.95
C LEU A 305 -13.12 -8.69 11.13
N CYS A 306 -13.18 -8.91 9.84
CA CYS A 306 -12.86 -7.96 8.80
C CYS A 306 -14.03 -7.96 7.82
N LEU A 307 -14.89 -6.94 7.91
CA LEU A 307 -16.06 -6.83 7.05
C LEU A 307 -15.72 -6.04 5.80
N ALA A 308 -16.29 -6.44 4.67
CA ALA A 308 -16.10 -5.71 3.43
C ALA A 308 -16.70 -4.30 3.51
N ASP A 309 -16.06 -3.31 2.87
CA ASP A 309 -16.51 -1.90 2.77
C ASP A 309 -18.01 -1.73 2.45
N ASN A 310 -18.59 -2.65 1.67
CA ASN A 310 -19.99 -2.57 1.29
C ASN A 310 -20.98 -2.85 2.45
N ARG A 311 -20.47 -3.30 3.61
CA ARG A 311 -21.21 -3.56 4.86
C ARG A 311 -21.15 -2.41 5.87
N GLN A 312 -20.32 -1.39 5.66
CA GLN A 312 -20.24 -0.23 6.56
C GLN A 312 -21.63 0.40 6.80
N GLY A 313 -21.97 0.59 8.07
CA GLY A 313 -23.27 1.09 8.55
C GLY A 313 -24.46 0.16 8.29
N LYS A 314 -24.21 -1.08 7.85
CA LYS A 314 -25.25 -2.07 7.50
C LYS A 314 -25.15 -3.34 8.32
N VAL A 315 -24.38 -3.32 9.40
CA VAL A 315 -24.36 -4.37 10.41
C VAL A 315 -24.83 -3.81 11.74
N VAL A 316 -25.25 -4.71 12.63
CA VAL A 316 -25.63 -4.41 14.00
C VAL A 316 -25.29 -5.61 14.87
N GLY A 317 -24.99 -5.39 16.14
CA GLY A 317 -24.73 -6.47 17.09
C GLY A 317 -23.95 -5.97 18.29
N LEU A 318 -23.37 -6.90 19.06
CA LEU A 318 -22.46 -6.53 20.14
C LEU A 318 -21.22 -5.77 19.63
N LEU A 319 -20.76 -6.03 18.40
CA LEU A 319 -19.59 -5.35 17.83
C LEU A 319 -19.92 -4.03 17.13
N GLY A 320 -21.09 -3.43 17.41
CA GLY A 320 -21.45 -2.13 16.87
C GLY A 320 -22.06 -2.19 15.46
N ASN A 321 -22.00 -1.06 14.75
CA ASN A 321 -22.67 -0.89 13.47
C ASN A 321 -21.74 -0.56 12.27
N ASP A 322 -20.44 -0.36 12.54
CA ASP A 322 -19.40 -0.12 11.52
C ASP A 322 -19.67 1.14 10.69
N ASN A 323 -20.08 2.23 11.33
CA ASN A 323 -20.43 3.49 10.64
C ASN A 323 -19.36 4.58 10.78
N GLY A 324 -18.27 4.30 11.50
CA GLY A 324 -17.19 5.23 11.84
C GLY A 324 -17.45 6.07 13.09
N SER A 325 -18.46 5.76 13.91
CA SER A 325 -18.83 6.51 15.11
C SER A 325 -19.06 5.61 16.31
N VAL A 326 -18.30 5.86 17.37
CA VAL A 326 -18.43 5.16 18.66
C VAL A 326 -19.72 5.51 19.42
N ASP A 327 -20.42 6.59 19.05
CA ASP A 327 -21.54 7.13 19.83
C ASP A 327 -22.80 6.27 19.79
N ASP A 328 -22.94 5.43 18.75
CA ASP A 328 -24.11 4.59 18.51
C ASP A 328 -23.81 3.09 18.39
N ASP A 329 -22.59 2.69 18.74
CA ASP A 329 -22.19 1.28 18.79
C ASP A 329 -23.02 0.48 19.81
N PHE A 330 -23.35 1.07 20.95
CA PHE A 330 -24.25 0.45 21.92
C PHE A 330 -25.72 0.70 21.57
N ALA A 331 -26.19 0.02 20.52
CA ALA A 331 -27.60 -0.01 20.14
C ALA A 331 -28.27 -1.34 20.56
N LEU A 332 -29.47 -1.28 21.12
CA LEU A 332 -30.29 -2.46 21.37
C LEU A 332 -30.74 -3.08 20.03
N ARG A 333 -31.15 -4.36 20.04
CA ARG A 333 -31.65 -5.08 18.85
C ARG A 333 -32.85 -4.39 18.18
N ASN A 334 -33.60 -3.57 18.90
CA ASN A 334 -34.72 -2.77 18.37
C ASN A 334 -34.29 -1.40 17.80
N GLY A 335 -32.99 -1.10 17.76
CA GLY A 335 -32.41 0.14 17.24
C GLY A 335 -32.32 1.29 18.23
N ILE A 336 -32.74 1.12 19.50
CA ILE A 336 -32.58 2.17 20.51
C ILE A 336 -31.11 2.25 20.92
N VAL A 337 -30.47 3.39 20.67
CA VAL A 337 -29.12 3.71 21.12
C VAL A 337 -29.14 4.05 22.61
N ILE A 338 -28.26 3.43 23.40
CA ILE A 338 -28.13 3.67 24.84
C ILE A 338 -26.88 4.50 25.22
N GLY A 339 -26.08 4.92 24.23
CA GLY A 339 -25.00 5.92 24.32
C GLY A 339 -23.63 5.40 23.89
N GLY A 340 -22.62 6.28 23.74
CA GLY A 340 -21.22 5.91 23.41
C GLY A 340 -20.38 5.40 24.58
N SER A 341 -20.93 5.41 25.79
CA SER A 341 -20.38 4.71 26.96
C SER A 341 -21.53 4.08 27.75
N ILE A 342 -21.30 2.89 28.27
CA ILE A 342 -22.34 2.08 28.90
C ILE A 342 -21.92 1.67 30.31
N SER A 343 -22.82 1.81 31.29
CA SER A 343 -22.55 1.28 32.63
C SER A 343 -22.69 -0.23 32.65
N ASP A 344 -21.97 -0.89 33.55
CA ASP A 344 -22.09 -2.32 33.86
C ASP A 344 -23.55 -2.81 33.96
N GLY A 345 -24.40 -2.08 34.69
CA GLY A 345 -25.81 -2.43 34.85
C GLY A 345 -26.61 -2.39 33.54
N GLN A 346 -26.25 -1.51 32.61
CA GLN A 346 -26.86 -1.45 31.27
C GLN A 346 -26.28 -2.51 30.33
N LEU A 347 -24.96 -2.75 30.41
CA LEU A 347 -24.23 -3.72 29.61
C LEU A 347 -24.75 -5.15 29.84
N TYR A 348 -24.80 -5.57 31.11
CA TYR A 348 -25.31 -6.89 31.52
C TYR A 348 -26.85 -6.91 31.68
N GLY A 349 -27.48 -5.75 31.68
CA GLY A 349 -28.92 -5.55 31.71
C GLY A 349 -29.53 -5.56 30.31
N ASP A 350 -30.08 -4.42 29.90
CA ASP A 350 -30.88 -4.32 28.68
C ASP A 350 -30.08 -4.60 27.41
N TYR A 351 -28.79 -4.20 27.36
CA TYR A 351 -27.95 -4.40 26.18
C TYR A 351 -27.66 -5.86 25.90
N GLY A 352 -27.00 -6.56 26.84
CA GLY A 352 -26.69 -7.98 26.71
C GLY A 352 -27.94 -8.85 26.58
N LYS A 353 -29.05 -8.50 27.25
CA LYS A 353 -30.33 -9.20 27.07
C LYS A 353 -30.92 -8.99 25.68
N SER A 354 -30.79 -7.80 25.09
CA SER A 354 -31.30 -7.51 23.75
C SER A 354 -30.59 -8.34 22.69
N TRP A 355 -29.28 -8.55 22.83
CA TRP A 355 -28.46 -9.30 21.88
C TRP A 355 -28.36 -10.80 22.17
N ARG A 356 -28.95 -11.28 23.26
CA ARG A 356 -29.07 -12.71 23.55
C ARG A 356 -29.89 -13.43 22.49
N ILE A 357 -29.47 -14.65 22.18
CA ILE A 357 -30.10 -15.52 21.17
C ILE A 357 -31.27 -16.28 21.79
N THR A 358 -32.31 -16.47 20.99
CA THR A 358 -33.42 -17.36 21.31
C THR A 358 -33.32 -18.65 20.52
N GLN A 359 -34.01 -19.71 20.95
CA GLN A 359 -34.00 -20.99 20.23
C GLN A 359 -34.43 -20.85 18.76
N ALA A 360 -35.32 -19.90 18.46
CA ALA A 360 -35.80 -19.65 17.11
C ALA A 360 -34.77 -18.96 16.20
N THR A 361 -33.81 -18.25 16.78
CA THR A 361 -32.79 -17.47 16.05
C THR A 361 -31.41 -18.10 16.12
N SER A 362 -31.25 -19.22 16.83
CA SER A 362 -29.95 -19.85 17.01
C SER A 362 -29.42 -20.49 15.73
N LEU A 363 -28.13 -20.26 15.48
CA LEU A 363 -27.35 -20.93 14.44
C LEU A 363 -26.60 -22.16 14.95
N PHE A 364 -26.64 -22.43 16.26
CA PHE A 364 -25.93 -23.57 16.82
C PHE A 364 -26.65 -24.89 16.59
N ASP A 365 -25.86 -25.95 16.48
CA ASP A 365 -26.30 -27.32 16.51
C ASP A 365 -26.24 -27.81 17.97
N TYR A 366 -27.32 -28.42 18.44
CA TYR A 366 -27.46 -28.88 19.82
C TYR A 366 -27.40 -30.40 19.88
N ALA A 367 -26.76 -30.94 20.91
CA ALA A 367 -26.86 -32.37 21.20
C ALA A 367 -28.29 -32.75 21.60
N LEU A 368 -28.60 -34.04 21.56
CA LEU A 368 -29.92 -34.53 21.97
C LEU A 368 -30.25 -34.08 23.40
N GLY A 369 -31.37 -33.35 23.55
CA GLY A 369 -31.83 -32.84 24.84
C GLY A 369 -31.21 -31.51 25.28
N GLN A 370 -30.33 -30.92 24.45
CA GLN A 370 -29.82 -29.56 24.65
C GLN A 370 -30.60 -28.55 23.80
N ASP A 371 -30.59 -27.30 24.28
CA ASP A 371 -31.23 -26.13 23.68
C ASP A 371 -30.50 -24.85 24.14
N THR A 372 -30.97 -23.67 23.75
CA THR A 372 -30.39 -22.39 24.21
C THR A 372 -30.38 -22.24 25.75
N ASN A 373 -31.33 -22.85 26.46
CA ASN A 373 -31.41 -22.78 27.92
C ASN A 373 -30.31 -23.58 28.60
N SER A 374 -29.81 -24.62 27.92
CA SER A 374 -28.70 -25.45 28.40
C SER A 374 -27.39 -24.67 28.57
N PHE A 375 -27.28 -23.49 27.96
CA PHE A 375 -26.11 -22.63 27.99
C PHE A 375 -26.37 -21.27 28.63
N THR A 376 -27.62 -20.97 29.01
CA THR A 376 -28.02 -19.64 29.47
C THR A 376 -28.05 -19.56 30.98
N ASP A 377 -27.26 -18.62 31.53
CA ASP A 377 -27.41 -18.15 32.91
C ASP A 377 -27.54 -16.63 32.91
N ILE A 378 -28.74 -16.12 33.23
CA ILE A 378 -29.02 -14.68 33.28
C ILE A 378 -28.51 -14.01 34.56
N THR A 379 -28.09 -14.80 35.56
CA THR A 379 -27.57 -14.30 36.84
C THR A 379 -26.04 -14.26 36.90
N PHE A 380 -25.39 -14.64 35.80
CA PHE A 380 -23.95 -14.56 35.61
C PHE A 380 -23.57 -13.30 34.80
N PRO A 381 -22.50 -12.57 35.18
CA PRO A 381 -21.64 -12.82 36.32
C PRO A 381 -22.33 -12.44 37.64
N SER A 382 -22.07 -13.18 38.71
CA SER A 382 -22.69 -12.91 40.02
C SER A 382 -22.08 -11.70 40.73
N ASN A 383 -20.85 -11.32 40.34
CA ASN A 383 -20.15 -10.10 40.71
C ASN A 383 -19.40 -9.60 39.47
N ILE A 384 -19.55 -8.32 39.15
CA ILE A 384 -18.82 -7.70 38.03
C ILE A 384 -17.43 -7.33 38.55
N ILE A 385 -16.40 -7.99 38.02
CA ILE A 385 -15.00 -7.73 38.37
C ILE A 385 -14.37 -7.00 37.20
N THR A 386 -13.96 -5.75 37.43
CA THR A 386 -13.13 -4.95 36.53
C THR A 386 -11.74 -4.74 37.15
N ALA A 387 -10.76 -4.30 36.36
CA ALA A 387 -9.42 -3.97 36.86
C ALA A 387 -9.44 -2.98 38.05
N ALA A 388 -10.43 -2.08 38.08
CA ALA A 388 -10.64 -1.10 39.15
C ALA A 388 -11.23 -1.69 40.45
N THR A 389 -11.85 -2.86 40.37
CA THR A 389 -12.48 -3.55 41.52
C THR A 389 -11.56 -4.61 42.16
N LEU A 390 -10.41 -4.90 41.56
CA LEU A 390 -9.41 -5.81 42.12
C LEU A 390 -8.90 -5.30 43.48
N SER A 391 -8.71 -6.20 44.44
CA SER A 391 -8.06 -5.83 45.69
C SER A 391 -6.60 -5.42 45.44
N PRO A 392 -5.99 -4.57 46.28
CA PRO A 392 -4.59 -4.18 46.13
C PRO A 392 -3.63 -5.38 46.06
N GLU A 393 -3.94 -6.45 46.80
CA GLU A 393 -3.16 -7.69 46.82
C GLU A 393 -3.29 -8.47 45.51
N GLN A 394 -4.51 -8.59 44.97
CA GLN A 394 -4.75 -9.26 43.69
C GLN A 394 -4.08 -8.52 42.53
N ARG A 395 -4.21 -7.19 42.52
CA ARG A 395 -3.59 -6.34 41.49
C ARG A 395 -2.07 -6.42 41.53
N ALA A 396 -1.47 -6.35 42.72
CA ALA A 396 -0.02 -6.49 42.87
C ALA A 396 0.50 -7.87 42.43
N ALA A 397 -0.23 -8.95 42.77
CA ALA A 397 0.13 -10.30 42.34
C ALA A 397 0.04 -10.46 40.81
N ALA A 398 -1.02 -9.94 40.19
CA ALA A 398 -1.22 -10.02 38.75
C ALA A 398 -0.18 -9.18 37.98
N GLN A 399 0.10 -7.96 38.46
CA GLN A 399 1.14 -7.10 37.89
C GLN A 399 2.52 -7.75 37.94
N GLN A 400 2.86 -8.44 39.05
CA GLN A 400 4.12 -9.15 39.16
C GLN A 400 4.24 -10.29 38.13
N ILE A 401 3.16 -11.01 37.87
CA ILE A 401 3.13 -12.08 36.86
C ILE A 401 3.28 -11.48 35.45
N ALA A 402 2.57 -10.38 35.14
CA ALA A 402 2.67 -9.69 33.85
C ALA A 402 4.12 -9.21 33.58
N GLN A 403 4.74 -8.58 34.57
CA GLN A 403 6.13 -8.12 34.49
C GLN A 403 7.12 -9.27 34.32
N ASN A 404 6.91 -10.39 35.03
CA ASN A 404 7.75 -11.58 34.87
C ASN A 404 7.62 -12.21 33.48
N ALA A 405 6.46 -12.06 32.84
CA ALA A 405 6.22 -12.46 31.45
C ALA A 405 6.76 -11.45 30.42
N GLY A 406 7.36 -10.34 30.89
CA GLY A 406 7.94 -9.30 30.05
C GLY A 406 6.93 -8.27 29.54
N ILE A 407 5.68 -8.28 30.02
CA ILE A 407 4.65 -7.31 29.61
C ILE A 407 4.88 -6.00 30.38
N THR A 408 5.30 -4.97 29.66
CA THR A 408 5.68 -3.65 30.16
C THR A 408 5.00 -2.48 29.44
N ASP A 409 4.37 -2.73 28.28
CA ASP A 409 3.59 -1.72 27.56
C ASP A 409 2.40 -1.26 28.42
N PRO A 410 2.27 0.05 28.73
CA PRO A 410 1.22 0.53 29.62
C PRO A 410 -0.21 0.27 29.14
N ASN A 411 -0.44 0.21 27.82
CA ASN A 411 -1.76 -0.03 27.25
C ASN A 411 -2.14 -1.51 27.32
N LEU A 412 -1.17 -2.42 27.14
CA LEU A 412 -1.40 -3.87 27.27
C LEU A 412 -1.41 -4.33 28.74
N LEU A 413 -0.71 -3.61 29.62
CA LEU A 413 -0.50 -4.02 31.00
C LEU A 413 -1.80 -4.02 31.83
N GLU A 414 -2.70 -3.05 31.63
CA GLU A 414 -3.94 -2.98 32.42
C GLU A 414 -4.90 -4.13 32.07
N ASP A 415 -5.03 -4.45 30.78
CA ASP A 415 -5.82 -5.59 30.29
C ASP A 415 -5.21 -6.91 30.79
N ALA A 416 -3.88 -7.07 30.67
CA ALA A 416 -3.18 -8.24 31.17
C ALA A 416 -3.33 -8.43 32.69
N ILE A 417 -3.36 -7.35 33.48
CA ILE A 417 -3.56 -7.43 34.94
C ILE A 417 -4.94 -8.02 35.28
N LEU A 418 -6.00 -7.60 34.58
CA LEU A 418 -7.34 -8.13 34.80
C LEU A 418 -7.38 -9.61 34.45
N ASP A 419 -6.90 -9.99 33.27
CA ASP A 419 -6.92 -11.37 32.79
C ASP A 419 -6.10 -12.29 33.68
N ILE A 420 -4.93 -11.86 34.13
CA ILE A 420 -4.09 -12.63 35.06
C ILE A 420 -4.79 -12.80 36.40
N ALA A 421 -5.42 -11.75 36.93
CA ALA A 421 -6.12 -11.81 38.21
C ALA A 421 -7.34 -12.75 38.15
N LEU A 422 -8.05 -12.79 37.02
CA LEU A 422 -9.20 -13.66 36.80
C LEU A 422 -8.78 -15.11 36.54
N THR A 423 -7.76 -15.31 35.71
CA THR A 423 -7.34 -16.66 35.27
C THR A 423 -6.37 -17.35 36.22
N GLY A 424 -5.83 -16.63 37.21
CA GLY A 424 -4.76 -17.12 38.07
C GLY A 424 -3.40 -17.22 37.35
N GLY A 425 -3.23 -16.45 36.27
CA GLY A 425 -2.01 -16.43 35.47
C GLY A 425 -1.87 -17.62 34.51
N ALA A 426 -2.98 -18.02 33.88
CA ALA A 426 -2.94 -19.09 32.90
C ALA A 426 -2.06 -18.71 31.69
N PRO A 427 -1.09 -19.56 31.29
CA PRO A 427 -0.11 -19.21 30.25
C PRO A 427 -0.73 -18.79 28.93
N GLU A 428 -1.87 -19.35 28.53
CA GLU A 428 -2.53 -19.04 27.27
C GLU A 428 -3.08 -17.61 27.18
N PHE A 429 -3.43 -16.97 28.31
CA PHE A 429 -3.85 -15.58 28.35
C PHE A 429 -2.65 -14.64 28.42
N ILE A 430 -1.57 -15.06 29.10
CA ILE A 430 -0.33 -14.28 29.24
C ILE A 430 0.47 -14.25 27.94
N GLN A 431 0.57 -15.40 27.26
CA GLN A 431 1.38 -15.55 26.06
C GLN A 431 0.90 -14.63 24.94
N GLY A 432 -0.42 -14.42 24.81
CA GLY A 432 -1.00 -13.49 23.83
C GLY A 432 -0.49 -12.05 24.02
N TYR A 433 -0.45 -11.54 25.25
CA TYR A 433 0.07 -10.20 25.53
C TYR A 433 1.59 -10.11 25.35
N ALA A 434 2.34 -11.15 25.73
CA ALA A 434 3.77 -11.21 25.52
C ALA A 434 4.13 -11.25 24.03
N ASP A 435 3.38 -12.00 23.22
CA ASP A 435 3.53 -12.08 21.76
C ASP A 435 3.15 -10.75 21.09
N LEU A 436 2.05 -10.12 21.49
CA LEU A 436 1.65 -8.79 21.01
C LEU A 436 2.71 -7.72 21.31
N GLN A 437 3.28 -7.74 22.52
CA GLN A 437 4.34 -6.81 22.87
C GLN A 437 5.67 -7.14 22.17
N GLN A 438 6.01 -8.41 21.99
CA GLN A 438 7.19 -8.82 21.22
C GLN A 438 7.04 -8.46 19.74
N GLN A 439 5.84 -8.57 19.16
CA GLN A 439 5.54 -8.03 17.83
C GLN A 439 5.72 -6.52 17.80
N ALA A 440 5.15 -5.77 18.75
CA ALA A 440 5.36 -4.33 18.85
C ALA A 440 6.83 -3.92 19.03
N THR A 441 7.64 -4.74 19.70
CA THR A 441 9.08 -4.48 19.93
C THR A 441 9.96 -4.93 18.75
N ALA A 442 9.57 -5.99 18.03
CA ALA A 442 10.21 -6.42 16.79
C ALA A 442 9.89 -5.47 15.62
N ASN A 443 8.72 -4.82 15.68
CA ASN A 443 8.28 -3.78 14.75
C ASN A 443 8.92 -2.40 15.02
N ASN A 444 9.94 -2.29 15.90
CA ASN A 444 10.83 -1.12 15.93
C ASN A 444 11.88 -1.14 14.78
N LEU A 445 11.77 -2.11 13.87
CA LEU A 445 11.98 -1.91 12.45
C LEU A 445 10.55 -1.80 11.87
N GLU A 446 9.96 -0.61 11.80
CA GLU A 446 8.54 -0.53 11.36
C GLU A 446 8.43 -1.09 9.94
N GLU A 447 7.47 -1.99 9.72
CA GLU A 447 7.07 -2.34 8.36
C GLU A 447 6.50 -1.07 7.69
N PRO A 448 6.71 -0.88 6.36
CA PRO A 448 6.04 0.15 5.59
C PRO A 448 4.58 0.37 6.00
N ILE A 449 4.24 1.59 6.42
CA ILE A 449 2.90 2.01 6.76
C ILE A 449 2.13 2.25 5.46
N ASN A 450 1.30 1.27 5.10
CA ASN A 450 0.38 1.37 3.97
C ASN A 450 -1.01 1.78 4.46
N ARG A 451 -1.32 3.09 4.47
CA ARG A 451 -2.60 3.63 4.95
C ARG A 451 -3.44 4.20 3.83
N LYS A 452 -4.74 3.98 3.96
CA LYS A 452 -5.74 4.51 3.03
C LYS A 452 -6.83 5.24 3.78
N GLY A 453 -7.04 6.50 3.42
CA GLY A 453 -8.13 7.34 3.88
C GLY A 453 -9.50 6.82 3.43
N SER A 454 -10.51 7.42 4.04
CA SER A 454 -11.91 7.22 3.79
C SER A 454 -12.37 7.95 2.51
N LYS A 455 -13.58 8.53 2.52
CA LYS A 455 -14.07 9.42 1.45
C LYS A 455 -14.38 10.82 1.99
N LYS A 456 -13.90 11.11 3.20
CA LYS A 456 -14.06 12.34 3.96
C LYS A 456 -12.66 12.88 4.23
N ASN A 457 -12.58 14.01 4.93
CA ASN A 457 -11.30 14.57 5.33
C ASN A 457 -10.57 13.66 6.32
N ASP A 458 -9.40 13.18 5.95
CA ASP A 458 -8.58 12.30 6.75
C ASP A 458 -7.24 12.95 7.14
N THR A 459 -6.60 12.42 8.18
CA THR A 459 -5.21 12.74 8.53
C THR A 459 -4.43 11.44 8.63
N LEU A 460 -3.53 11.24 7.67
CA LEU A 460 -2.68 10.07 7.55
C LEU A 460 -1.24 10.48 7.86
N THR A 461 -0.54 9.66 8.65
CA THR A 461 0.83 9.94 9.07
C THR A 461 1.64 8.66 8.99
N GLY A 462 2.74 8.69 8.24
CA GLY A 462 3.77 7.66 8.14
C GLY A 462 4.68 7.61 9.37
N GLY A 463 5.75 6.84 9.25
CA GLY A 463 6.74 6.52 10.26
C GLY A 463 8.13 6.89 9.78
N ASN A 464 9.12 6.05 10.06
CA ASN A 464 10.51 6.31 9.65
C ASN A 464 10.98 5.42 8.47
N ASN A 465 10.06 4.79 7.74
CA ASN A 465 10.35 3.89 6.64
C ASN A 465 9.58 4.32 5.39
N HIS A 466 9.81 3.62 4.27
CA HIS A 466 9.15 3.89 3.00
C HIS A 466 7.67 3.52 3.08
N ASP A 467 6.81 4.50 3.18
CA ASP A 467 5.39 4.37 3.45
C ASP A 467 4.53 4.61 2.20
N THR A 468 3.25 4.20 2.27
CA THR A 468 2.26 4.48 1.22
C THR A 468 1.00 5.04 1.86
N LEU A 469 0.71 6.32 1.61
CA LEU A 469 -0.46 7.02 2.15
C LEU A 469 -1.40 7.45 1.02
N ILE A 470 -2.69 7.08 1.09
CA ILE A 470 -3.67 7.35 0.03
C ILE A 470 -4.94 8.01 0.60
N GLY A 471 -5.18 9.31 0.39
CA GLY A 471 -6.35 10.06 0.89
C GLY A 471 -7.69 9.74 0.22
N ARG A 472 -7.67 9.46 -1.09
CA ARG A 472 -8.82 9.12 -1.96
C ARG A 472 -9.79 10.27 -2.24
N LYS A 473 -10.59 10.68 -1.26
CA LYS A 473 -11.56 11.78 -1.40
C LYS A 473 -11.64 12.48 -0.07
N GLY A 474 -11.69 13.80 -0.09
CA GLY A 474 -11.78 14.56 1.14
C GLY A 474 -11.02 15.85 0.97
N LYS A 475 -10.83 16.57 2.06
CA LYS A 475 -9.68 17.45 2.17
C LYS A 475 -8.76 16.75 3.15
N ASP A 476 -7.75 16.10 2.63
CA ASP A 476 -6.91 15.17 3.36
C ASP A 476 -5.59 15.84 3.76
N THR A 477 -4.94 15.28 4.77
CA THR A 477 -3.61 15.69 5.21
C THR A 477 -2.76 14.45 5.35
N LEU A 478 -1.75 14.30 4.49
CA LEU A 478 -0.84 13.16 4.42
C LEU A 478 0.56 13.63 4.79
N ILE A 479 1.20 12.95 5.75
CA ILE A 479 2.52 13.30 6.27
C ILE A 479 3.40 12.04 6.23
N GLY A 480 4.44 12.01 5.40
CA GLY A 480 5.36 10.87 5.25
C GLY A 480 6.29 10.69 6.46
N ASN A 481 7.01 11.75 6.81
CA ASN A 481 8.04 11.86 7.86
C ASN A 481 9.45 11.46 7.39
N GLU A 482 9.95 10.26 7.69
CA GLU A 482 11.27 9.81 7.21
C GLU A 482 11.10 8.56 6.34
N GLY A 483 11.94 8.42 5.30
CA GLY A 483 11.86 7.34 4.33
C GLY A 483 11.47 7.86 2.95
N ASP A 484 11.76 7.09 1.90
CA ASP A 484 11.28 7.35 0.54
C ASP A 484 9.79 6.96 0.43
N ASP A 485 8.88 7.93 0.56
CA ASP A 485 7.44 7.73 0.74
C ASP A 485 6.62 7.91 -0.54
N TYR A 486 5.46 7.25 -0.60
CA TYR A 486 4.44 7.44 -1.64
C TYR A 486 3.17 8.06 -1.05
N LEU A 487 2.80 9.27 -1.47
CA LEU A 487 1.61 9.99 -1.02
C LEU A 487 0.67 10.29 -2.21
N ASP A 488 -0.61 9.90 -2.12
CA ASP A 488 -1.67 10.19 -3.11
C ASP A 488 -2.89 10.82 -2.42
N GLY A 489 -3.12 12.13 -2.60
CA GLY A 489 -4.27 12.86 -2.05
C GLY A 489 -5.60 12.44 -2.69
N GLY A 490 -5.59 12.24 -4.00
CA GLY A 490 -6.69 11.68 -4.76
C GLY A 490 -7.73 12.71 -5.21
N LYS A 491 -8.67 13.11 -4.35
CA LYS A 491 -9.71 14.08 -4.73
C LYS A 491 -10.06 15.00 -3.58
N GLY A 492 -9.95 16.28 -3.87
CA GLY A 492 -10.41 17.40 -3.08
C GLY A 492 -9.24 18.35 -2.92
N ASN A 493 -9.14 19.04 -1.80
CA ASN A 493 -8.07 20.03 -1.64
C ASN A 493 -7.16 19.53 -0.54
N ASP A 494 -6.14 18.80 -0.93
CA ASP A 494 -5.34 17.95 -0.06
C ASP A 494 -4.01 18.63 0.30
N ASN A 495 -3.47 18.28 1.46
CA ASN A 495 -2.17 18.75 1.94
C ASN A 495 -1.24 17.54 2.08
N LEU A 496 -0.15 17.50 1.32
CA LEU A 496 0.83 16.41 1.30
C LEU A 496 2.20 16.97 1.73
N ASP A 497 2.86 16.29 2.65
CA ASP A 497 4.20 16.59 3.17
C ASP A 497 5.01 15.28 3.16
N GLY A 498 6.03 15.18 2.30
CA GLY A 498 6.88 13.99 2.18
C GLY A 498 7.80 13.86 3.39
N GLY A 499 8.59 14.89 3.65
CA GLY A 499 9.39 15.02 4.85
C GLY A 499 10.88 14.81 4.56
N ARG A 500 11.42 13.63 4.83
CA ARG A 500 12.82 13.27 4.57
C ARG A 500 12.88 11.97 3.79
N GLY A 501 13.51 11.98 2.64
CA GLY A 501 13.63 10.84 1.76
C GLY A 501 13.43 11.31 0.32
N ASN A 502 13.53 10.40 -0.64
CA ASN A 502 13.17 10.68 -2.02
C ASN A 502 11.69 10.31 -2.19
N ASP A 503 10.82 11.28 -2.04
CA ASP A 503 9.38 11.08 -1.92
C ASP A 503 8.67 11.20 -3.27
N SER A 504 7.48 10.60 -3.37
CA SER A 504 6.60 10.67 -4.53
C SER A 504 5.21 11.13 -4.12
N LEU A 505 4.87 12.38 -4.42
CA LEU A 505 3.64 13.07 -4.01
C LEU A 505 2.73 13.33 -5.21
N TYR A 506 1.47 12.92 -5.10
CA TYR A 506 0.42 13.11 -6.12
C TYR A 506 -0.80 13.80 -5.51
N GLY A 507 -1.11 15.03 -5.91
CA GLY A 507 -2.29 15.79 -5.43
C GLY A 507 -3.60 15.26 -6.01
N GLY A 508 -3.67 15.19 -7.34
CA GLY A 508 -4.69 14.47 -8.08
C GLY A 508 -5.82 15.35 -8.61
N LYS A 509 -6.80 15.74 -7.79
CA LYS A 509 -7.92 16.57 -8.25
C LYS A 509 -8.34 17.54 -7.17
N GLY A 510 -8.25 18.82 -7.50
CA GLY A 510 -8.70 19.93 -6.68
C GLY A 510 -7.50 20.82 -6.41
N ASN A 511 -7.61 21.78 -5.49
CA ASN A 511 -6.48 22.68 -5.26
C ASN A 511 -5.64 22.12 -4.12
N ASP A 512 -4.53 21.49 -4.48
CA ASP A 512 -3.67 20.71 -3.60
C ASP A 512 -2.42 21.51 -3.19
N SER A 513 -1.83 21.14 -2.04
CA SER A 513 -0.58 21.70 -1.51
C SER A 513 0.39 20.55 -1.25
N LEU A 514 1.50 20.50 -2.00
CA LEU A 514 2.50 19.46 -1.92
C LEU A 514 3.84 20.07 -1.48
N ILE A 515 4.48 19.46 -0.50
CA ILE A 515 5.82 19.80 -0.01
C ILE A 515 6.65 18.50 -0.05
N GLY A 516 7.70 18.45 -0.88
CA GLY A 516 8.61 17.29 -0.97
C GLY A 516 9.41 17.14 0.32
N GLY A 517 10.19 18.16 0.65
CA GLY A 517 10.89 18.26 1.92
C GLY A 517 12.40 18.13 1.73
N LYS A 518 12.98 16.99 2.07
CA LYS A 518 14.42 16.74 1.92
C LYS A 518 14.66 15.46 1.14
N GLY A 519 15.46 15.53 0.10
CA GLY A 519 15.78 14.43 -0.79
C GLY A 519 15.32 14.80 -2.19
N ASN A 520 15.55 13.90 -3.15
CA ASN A 520 15.20 14.16 -4.53
C ASN A 520 13.77 13.67 -4.79
N ASP A 521 12.83 14.60 -4.81
CA ASP A 521 11.40 14.32 -4.77
C ASP A 521 10.74 14.35 -6.14
N ILE A 522 9.58 13.70 -6.25
CA ILE A 522 8.69 13.74 -7.41
C ILE A 522 7.33 14.28 -6.95
N LEU A 523 6.92 15.44 -7.48
CA LEU A 523 5.64 16.07 -7.17
C LEU A 523 4.78 16.19 -8.44
N ASP A 524 3.52 15.77 -8.38
CA ASP A 524 2.50 15.95 -9.44
C ASP A 524 1.21 16.53 -8.85
N GLY A 525 0.88 17.79 -9.18
CA GLY A 525 -0.33 18.47 -8.72
C GLY A 525 -1.60 17.89 -9.35
N GLY A 526 -1.50 17.54 -10.64
CA GLY A 526 -2.53 16.82 -11.37
C GLY A 526 -3.56 17.73 -12.01
N LYS A 527 -4.57 18.18 -11.27
CA LYS A 527 -5.67 19.00 -11.84
C LYS A 527 -6.14 20.02 -10.84
N ASN A 528 -6.54 21.16 -11.41
CA ASN A 528 -6.91 22.40 -10.74
C ASN A 528 -5.66 23.13 -10.26
N GLY A 529 -5.82 24.23 -9.52
CA GLY A 529 -4.69 25.12 -9.26
C GLY A 529 -3.97 24.69 -8.00
N ASP A 530 -2.73 24.23 -8.16
CA ASP A 530 -1.95 23.54 -7.14
C ASP A 530 -0.74 24.38 -6.68
N SER A 531 -0.26 24.12 -5.47
CA SER A 531 0.96 24.71 -4.90
C SER A 531 1.96 23.61 -4.59
N LEU A 532 3.11 23.61 -5.27
CA LEU A 532 4.13 22.58 -5.17
C LEU A 532 5.47 23.22 -4.75
N ASP A 533 6.11 22.64 -3.75
CA ASP A 533 7.41 23.06 -3.20
C ASP A 533 8.30 21.81 -3.08
N GLY A 534 9.38 21.73 -3.85
CA GLY A 534 10.30 20.57 -3.86
C GLY A 534 11.07 20.47 -2.55
N GLY A 535 11.78 21.54 -2.18
CA GLY A 535 12.48 21.64 -0.90
C GLY A 535 14.00 21.53 -1.05
N ASP A 536 14.65 20.63 -0.31
CA ASP A 536 16.09 20.38 -0.43
C ASP A 536 16.34 19.13 -1.30
N GLY A 537 16.93 19.22 -2.48
CA GLY A 537 17.29 18.08 -3.32
C GLY A 537 17.19 18.40 -4.81
N ASP A 538 17.53 17.45 -5.68
CA ASP A 538 17.28 17.62 -7.12
C ASP A 538 15.88 17.08 -7.45
N ASP A 539 14.89 17.98 -7.56
CA ASP A 539 13.46 17.63 -7.59
C ASP A 539 12.85 17.60 -9.00
N ASN A 540 11.80 16.81 -9.18
CA ASN A 540 10.96 16.79 -10.38
C ASN A 540 9.54 17.21 -10.05
N ILE A 541 9.13 18.38 -10.55
CA ILE A 541 7.86 19.03 -10.17
C ILE A 541 6.99 19.23 -11.41
N ILE A 542 5.76 18.71 -11.36
CA ILE A 542 4.79 18.75 -12.45
C ILE A 542 3.50 19.41 -11.94
N GLY A 543 3.14 20.60 -12.44
CA GLY A 543 1.88 21.27 -12.10
C GLY A 543 0.68 20.56 -12.69
N GLY A 544 0.72 20.33 -14.01
CA GLY A 544 -0.23 19.47 -14.71
C GLY A 544 -1.33 20.25 -15.41
N LYS A 545 -2.47 20.47 -14.77
CA LYS A 545 -3.59 21.23 -15.37
C LYS A 545 -4.14 22.22 -14.37
N GLY A 546 -3.93 23.50 -14.59
CA GLY A 546 -4.47 24.50 -13.70
C GLY A 546 -3.61 25.73 -13.74
N ASN A 547 -3.89 26.67 -12.86
CA ASN A 547 -2.92 27.75 -12.68
C ASN A 547 -2.10 27.36 -11.45
N ASP A 548 -0.94 26.79 -11.69
CA ASP A 548 -0.11 26.15 -10.68
C ASP A 548 1.02 27.08 -10.23
N THR A 549 1.49 26.90 -9.00
CA THR A 549 2.66 27.59 -8.46
C THR A 549 3.69 26.55 -8.05
N LEU A 550 4.85 26.58 -8.70
CA LEU A 550 5.93 25.62 -8.53
C LEU A 550 7.16 26.34 -7.99
N ILE A 551 7.73 25.79 -6.92
CA ILE A 551 9.00 26.20 -6.30
C ILE A 551 9.91 24.97 -6.29
N GLY A 552 11.08 25.05 -6.92
CA GLY A 552 12.08 23.97 -6.91
C GLY A 552 12.67 23.82 -5.52
N GLY A 553 13.46 24.80 -5.10
CA GLY A 553 14.00 24.85 -3.75
C GLY A 553 15.51 25.01 -3.76
N LYS A 554 16.24 24.07 -3.14
CA LYS A 554 17.70 23.95 -3.25
C LYS A 554 18.03 22.71 -4.04
N GLY A 555 18.85 22.83 -5.06
CA GLY A 555 19.31 21.71 -5.88
C GLY A 555 19.17 22.05 -7.35
N ASN A 556 19.31 21.07 -8.23
CA ASN A 556 19.07 21.24 -9.65
C ASN A 556 17.70 20.68 -9.99
N ASP A 557 16.71 21.57 -10.06
CA ASP A 557 15.32 21.16 -10.15
C ASP A 557 14.80 21.15 -11.58
N ASN A 558 13.80 20.33 -11.84
CA ASN A 558 13.09 20.28 -13.12
C ASN A 558 11.60 20.54 -12.91
N LEU A 559 11.14 21.72 -13.35
CA LEU A 559 9.78 22.21 -13.20
C LEU A 559 9.05 22.21 -14.55
N ASP A 560 7.89 21.58 -14.60
CA ASP A 560 6.95 21.60 -15.73
C ASP A 560 5.57 22.12 -15.26
N GLY A 561 5.21 23.34 -15.65
CA GLY A 561 3.89 23.92 -15.34
C GLY A 561 2.75 23.16 -16.02
N GLY A 562 2.97 22.67 -17.23
CA GLY A 562 1.99 21.90 -17.99
C GLY A 562 1.01 22.76 -18.78
N LYS A 563 -0.21 22.93 -18.27
CA LYS A 563 -1.32 23.58 -18.98
C LYS A 563 -1.95 24.66 -18.14
N ASP A 564 -2.46 25.67 -18.83
CA ASP A 564 -3.04 26.89 -18.25
C ASP A 564 -1.91 27.81 -17.72
N LYS A 565 -2.11 28.65 -16.71
CA LYS A 565 -1.16 29.74 -16.42
C LYS A 565 -0.37 29.50 -15.17
N ASP A 566 0.92 29.23 -15.34
CA ASP A 566 1.74 28.75 -14.25
C ASP A 566 2.76 29.79 -13.80
N ILE A 567 3.16 29.69 -12.52
CA ILE A 567 4.22 30.49 -11.92
C ILE A 567 5.33 29.52 -11.50
N LEU A 568 6.52 29.69 -12.09
CA LEU A 568 7.66 28.82 -11.85
C LEU A 568 8.80 29.62 -11.22
N THR A 569 9.29 29.14 -10.09
CA THR A 569 10.47 29.66 -9.40
C THR A 569 11.42 28.50 -9.13
N GLY A 570 12.62 28.49 -9.73
CA GLY A 570 13.55 27.39 -9.52
C GLY A 570 14.08 27.33 -8.07
N VAL A 571 14.26 28.48 -7.42
CA VAL A 571 14.83 28.54 -6.07
C VAL A 571 13.80 28.85 -4.97
N ASP A 572 14.06 28.46 -3.72
CA ASP A 572 13.31 28.98 -2.56
C ASP A 572 13.85 30.35 -2.10
N ALA A 573 13.03 31.38 -2.32
CA ALA A 573 13.28 32.77 -1.95
C ALA A 573 13.48 33.01 -0.44
N ASN A 574 13.18 32.06 0.44
CA ASN A 574 13.30 32.25 1.88
C ASN A 574 14.70 31.96 2.45
N PHE A 575 15.62 31.42 1.64
CA PHE A 575 16.96 31.05 2.11
C PHE A 575 18.05 32.06 1.72
N PRO A 576 18.92 32.47 2.68
CA PRO A 576 20.12 33.24 2.35
C PRO A 576 21.08 32.34 1.54
N ASN A 577 21.43 32.77 0.33
CA ASN A 577 22.21 32.03 -0.68
C ASN A 577 21.41 31.01 -1.53
N ALA A 578 20.10 31.19 -1.67
CA ALA A 578 19.32 30.43 -2.65
C ALA A 578 19.93 30.58 -4.06
N GLY A 579 20.02 29.50 -4.84
CA GLY A 579 20.51 29.50 -6.22
C GLY A 579 22.01 29.30 -6.43
N PHE A 580 22.85 29.21 -5.39
CA PHE A 580 24.31 29.13 -5.57
C PHE A 580 24.75 27.73 -6.02
N GLY A 581 25.27 27.64 -7.23
CA GLY A 581 25.71 26.37 -7.83
C GLY A 581 24.57 25.47 -8.31
N GLU A 582 23.39 26.05 -8.57
CA GLU A 582 22.15 25.35 -8.89
C GLU A 582 21.67 25.69 -10.32
N ILE A 583 21.34 24.66 -11.09
CA ILE A 583 20.83 24.80 -12.46
C ILE A 583 19.41 24.24 -12.52
N ASP A 584 18.43 25.13 -12.55
CA ASP A 584 17.03 24.74 -12.62
C ASP A 584 16.50 24.78 -14.05
N ILE A 585 15.74 23.78 -14.44
CA ILE A 585 15.09 23.67 -15.74
C ILE A 585 13.62 24.04 -15.57
N LEU A 586 13.19 25.10 -16.26
CA LEU A 586 11.84 25.64 -16.17
C LEU A 586 11.13 25.49 -17.52
N THR A 587 10.00 24.80 -17.52
CA THR A 587 9.15 24.55 -18.69
C THR A 587 7.73 25.02 -18.37
N GLY A 588 7.25 26.07 -19.03
CA GLY A 588 5.93 26.67 -18.73
C GLY A 588 4.78 25.97 -19.44
N GLY A 589 5.04 25.45 -20.64
CA GLY A 589 4.05 24.81 -21.50
C GLY A 589 3.51 25.74 -22.58
N GLY A 590 2.27 25.50 -22.97
CA GLY A 590 1.65 26.10 -24.15
C GLY A 590 1.07 27.50 -23.94
N ASP A 591 0.89 27.90 -22.68
CA ASP A 591 -0.10 28.88 -22.26
C ASP A 591 0.56 30.20 -21.83
N LYS A 592 0.22 30.82 -20.69
CA LYS A 592 0.78 32.13 -20.32
C LYS A 592 1.44 32.04 -18.97
N ASP A 593 2.76 31.89 -19.00
CA ASP A 593 3.49 31.46 -17.82
C ASP A 593 4.41 32.58 -17.32
N GLN A 594 4.72 32.54 -16.03
CA GLN A 594 5.59 33.50 -15.37
C GLN A 594 6.78 32.77 -14.74
N PHE A 595 7.97 33.07 -15.25
CA PHE A 595 9.24 32.57 -14.71
C PHE A 595 9.82 33.62 -13.75
N ILE A 596 10.10 33.26 -12.51
CA ILE A 596 10.61 34.18 -11.49
C ILE A 596 12.10 33.92 -11.23
N LEU A 597 12.95 34.90 -11.57
CA LEU A 597 14.40 34.87 -11.31
C LEU A 597 14.83 35.93 -10.28
N GLY A 598 13.87 36.55 -9.59
CA GLY A 598 14.09 37.52 -8.53
C GLY A 598 12.79 38.15 -8.04
N ASP A 599 12.81 38.69 -6.83
CA ASP A 599 11.67 39.37 -6.18
C ASP A 599 12.01 40.79 -5.74
N VAL A 600 11.26 41.37 -4.79
CA VAL A 600 11.51 42.72 -4.29
C VAL A 600 12.72 42.83 -3.36
N ASN A 601 13.23 41.70 -2.85
CA ASN A 601 14.29 41.63 -1.84
C ASN A 601 15.62 41.17 -2.41
N GLN A 602 15.63 40.31 -3.45
CA GLN A 602 16.87 39.65 -3.89
C GLN A 602 16.86 39.17 -5.35
N PHE A 603 18.07 38.97 -5.89
CA PHE A 603 18.35 38.25 -7.14
C PHE A 603 18.57 36.77 -6.83
N TYR A 604 17.94 35.85 -7.56
CA TYR A 604 17.90 34.42 -7.19
C TYR A 604 19.11 33.59 -7.62
N TYR A 605 19.75 33.89 -8.75
CA TYR A 605 20.94 33.17 -9.23
C TYR A 605 22.17 34.08 -9.26
N ASN A 606 22.30 34.94 -8.25
CA ASN A 606 23.45 35.82 -8.13
C ASN A 606 24.24 35.42 -6.89
N ASP A 607 25.40 34.81 -7.07
CA ASP A 607 26.24 34.31 -5.99
C ASP A 607 27.09 35.38 -5.29
N GLY A 608 27.03 36.61 -5.80
CA GLY A 608 27.81 37.76 -5.35
C GLY A 608 29.31 37.57 -5.56
N ASN A 609 29.73 36.49 -6.20
CA ASN A 609 31.11 36.20 -6.56
C ASN A 609 31.34 36.65 -8.01
N ASP A 610 31.71 37.93 -8.11
CA ASP A 610 32.05 38.61 -9.35
C ASP A 610 33.29 38.05 -10.11
N THR A 611 33.87 36.92 -9.66
CA THR A 611 35.11 36.38 -10.24
C THR A 611 34.88 35.37 -11.36
N ASP A 612 33.74 34.69 -11.40
CA ASP A 612 33.36 33.80 -12.49
C ASP A 612 32.27 34.44 -13.40
N LEU A 613 31.49 33.63 -14.10
CA LEU A 613 30.56 34.08 -15.15
C LEU A 613 29.11 33.63 -14.83
N GLY A 614 28.84 33.09 -13.63
CA GLY A 614 27.56 32.45 -13.31
C GLY A 614 27.32 31.19 -14.16
N LEU A 615 28.37 30.40 -14.44
CA LEU A 615 28.23 29.17 -15.24
C LEU A 615 27.84 27.96 -14.40
N SER A 616 27.90 28.11 -13.08
CA SER A 616 27.53 27.10 -12.08
C SER A 616 26.07 27.21 -11.66
N ASP A 617 25.41 28.33 -11.96
CA ASP A 617 24.11 28.69 -11.43
C ASP A 617 23.33 29.54 -12.42
N TYR A 618 22.18 29.03 -12.87
CA TYR A 618 21.27 29.76 -13.76
C TYR A 618 19.96 28.99 -13.94
N ALA A 619 18.87 29.71 -14.21
CA ALA A 619 17.65 29.09 -14.70
C ALA A 619 17.69 28.84 -16.22
N LEU A 620 17.36 27.63 -16.66
CA LEU A 620 17.17 27.26 -18.06
C LEU A 620 15.68 27.22 -18.41
N ILE A 621 15.20 28.24 -19.12
CA ILE A 621 13.83 28.30 -19.62
C ILE A 621 13.77 27.64 -21.01
N THR A 622 13.07 26.52 -21.13
CA THR A 622 13.18 25.62 -22.30
C THR A 622 12.19 25.96 -23.43
N ASP A 623 11.06 26.59 -23.13
CA ASP A 623 9.93 26.71 -24.06
C ASP A 623 9.28 28.10 -24.13
N PHE A 624 10.00 29.14 -23.69
CA PHE A 624 9.50 30.52 -23.64
C PHE A 624 8.82 30.99 -24.94
N GLN A 625 7.59 31.49 -24.82
CA GLN A 625 6.77 32.01 -25.90
C GLN A 625 6.60 33.52 -25.81
N VAL A 626 7.25 34.23 -26.73
CA VAL A 626 7.18 35.70 -26.81
C VAL A 626 5.73 36.18 -26.91
N GLY A 627 5.36 37.10 -26.02
CA GLY A 627 4.03 37.72 -25.99
C GLY A 627 2.96 36.91 -25.26
N LYS A 628 3.29 35.71 -24.80
CA LYS A 628 2.48 34.95 -23.85
C LYS A 628 3.12 34.95 -22.47
N ASP A 629 4.38 34.56 -22.42
CA ASP A 629 5.09 34.34 -21.18
C ASP A 629 5.77 35.60 -20.69
N SER A 630 6.16 35.59 -19.41
CA SER A 630 6.86 36.69 -18.77
C SER A 630 7.98 36.20 -17.86
N ILE A 631 9.01 37.03 -17.70
CA ILE A 631 10.15 36.78 -16.82
C ILE A 631 10.16 37.91 -15.79
N GLN A 632 10.11 37.56 -14.51
CA GLN A 632 10.25 38.49 -13.40
C GLN A 632 11.71 38.57 -12.95
N LEU A 633 12.21 39.79 -12.79
CA LEU A 633 13.58 40.11 -12.41
C LEU A 633 13.60 41.15 -11.28
N HIS A 634 14.60 41.07 -10.39
CA HIS A 634 14.80 42.08 -9.34
C HIS A 634 15.43 43.38 -9.89
N GLY A 635 15.07 44.54 -9.35
CA GLY A 635 15.70 45.83 -9.65
C GLY A 635 15.14 46.53 -10.87
N THR A 636 16.00 47.01 -11.78
CA THR A 636 15.60 47.80 -12.96
C THR A 636 16.16 47.22 -14.25
N LYS A 637 15.57 47.57 -15.39
CA LYS A 637 16.08 47.16 -16.72
C LYS A 637 17.56 47.49 -16.94
N SER A 638 18.08 48.58 -16.36
CA SER A 638 19.48 48.99 -16.51
C SER A 638 20.45 48.06 -15.79
N ASN A 639 19.96 47.15 -14.94
CA ASN A 639 20.78 46.13 -14.29
C ASN A 639 21.10 44.95 -15.19
N TYR A 640 20.47 44.82 -16.37
CA TYR A 640 20.55 43.60 -17.17
C TYR A 640 21.00 43.83 -18.62
N ILE A 641 21.71 42.85 -19.17
CA ILE A 641 22.09 42.77 -20.58
C ILE A 641 21.67 41.41 -21.13
N LEU A 642 21.16 41.39 -22.36
CA LEU A 642 20.89 40.15 -23.09
C LEU A 642 21.99 39.91 -24.12
N SER A 643 22.52 38.69 -24.19
CA SER A 643 23.46 38.27 -25.23
C SER A 643 23.31 36.79 -25.54
N GLU A 644 24.00 36.26 -26.56
CA GLU A 644 24.01 34.82 -26.82
C GLU A 644 24.55 34.08 -25.59
N SER A 645 23.95 32.93 -25.26
CA SER A 645 24.48 32.09 -24.19
C SER A 645 25.92 31.64 -24.52
N PRO A 646 26.77 31.44 -23.49
CA PRO A 646 28.13 30.94 -23.67
C PRO A 646 28.15 29.64 -24.48
N SER A 647 29.13 29.46 -25.38
CA SER A 647 29.18 28.29 -26.26
C SER A 647 29.37 26.94 -25.55
N SER A 648 29.70 26.96 -24.25
CA SER A 648 29.77 25.79 -23.38
C SER A 648 28.42 25.40 -22.75
N LEU A 649 27.41 26.25 -22.87
CA LEU A 649 26.08 26.08 -22.27
C LEU A 649 25.03 25.84 -23.37
N PRO A 650 23.79 25.43 -23.01
CA PRO A 650 22.72 25.28 -23.98
C PRO A 650 22.50 26.55 -24.79
N SER A 651 22.21 26.41 -26.09
CA SER A 651 22.02 27.54 -26.99
C SER A 651 20.75 28.32 -26.67
N GLY A 652 20.85 29.64 -26.53
CA GLY A 652 19.71 30.51 -26.25
C GLY A 652 20.12 31.96 -26.09
N THR A 653 19.18 32.78 -25.61
CA THR A 653 19.47 34.14 -25.14
C THR A 653 19.82 34.08 -23.65
N GLY A 654 21.06 34.41 -23.30
CA GLY A 654 21.49 34.57 -21.91
C GLY A 654 21.03 35.91 -21.34
N ILE A 655 20.53 35.88 -20.10
CA ILE A 655 20.17 37.03 -19.27
C ILE A 655 21.32 37.25 -18.29
N PHE A 656 22.00 38.38 -18.41
CA PHE A 656 23.14 38.70 -17.57
C PHE A 656 22.86 39.88 -16.65
N TYR A 657 23.12 39.71 -15.35
CA TYR A 657 23.14 40.77 -14.37
C TYR A 657 24.47 41.53 -14.44
N GLN A 658 24.42 42.86 -14.47
CA GLN A 658 25.60 43.73 -14.55
C GLN A 658 26.18 43.97 -13.16
N THR A 659 27.39 43.49 -12.94
CA THR A 659 28.19 43.80 -11.75
C THR A 659 29.35 44.72 -12.10
N LEU A 660 30.17 45.11 -11.11
CA LEU A 660 31.27 46.04 -11.32
C LEU A 660 32.43 45.43 -12.12
N ASP A 661 32.62 44.11 -12.03
CA ASP A 661 33.79 43.42 -12.59
C ASP A 661 33.43 42.53 -13.78
N LYS A 662 32.43 41.65 -13.66
CA LYS A 662 31.99 40.75 -14.73
C LYS A 662 30.48 40.54 -14.69
N ASN A 663 29.85 40.58 -15.86
CA ASN A 663 28.44 40.26 -15.94
C ASN A 663 28.21 38.78 -15.64
N GLU A 664 27.24 38.52 -14.77
CA GLU A 664 26.90 37.21 -14.24
C GLU A 664 25.67 36.67 -14.95
N LEU A 665 25.73 35.43 -15.42
CA LEU A 665 24.60 34.76 -16.08
C LEU A 665 23.60 34.32 -15.02
N ILE A 666 22.35 34.75 -15.13
CA ILE A 666 21.27 34.37 -14.19
C ILE A 666 20.18 33.50 -14.84
N GLY A 667 20.21 33.39 -16.17
CA GLY A 667 19.24 32.57 -16.90
C GLY A 667 19.51 32.47 -18.39
N ILE A 668 19.02 31.39 -19.00
CA ILE A 668 19.09 31.13 -20.44
C ILE A 668 17.67 30.88 -20.94
N VAL A 669 17.28 31.60 -22.00
CA VAL A 669 16.01 31.40 -22.70
C VAL A 669 16.26 30.69 -24.02
N GLN A 670 15.79 29.44 -24.16
CA GLN A 670 15.97 28.64 -25.37
C GLN A 670 14.97 28.99 -26.46
N GLY A 671 15.33 28.68 -27.71
CA GLY A 671 14.38 28.68 -28.84
C GLY A 671 13.88 30.05 -29.33
N VAL A 672 14.25 31.15 -28.68
CA VAL A 672 13.72 32.49 -28.99
C VAL A 672 14.78 33.38 -29.63
N ALA A 673 14.53 33.78 -30.87
CA ALA A 673 15.29 34.83 -31.55
C ALA A 673 14.64 36.20 -31.31
N ASN A 674 15.44 37.22 -31.00
CA ASN A 674 15.04 38.63 -30.78
C ASN A 674 14.43 38.97 -29.42
N LEU A 675 14.84 38.27 -28.35
CA LEU A 675 14.51 38.71 -27.01
C LEU A 675 15.13 40.10 -26.73
N SER A 676 14.35 41.07 -26.28
CA SER A 676 14.81 42.42 -25.92
C SER A 676 14.38 42.78 -24.49
N ILE A 677 15.30 43.30 -23.70
CA ILE A 677 15.06 43.74 -22.30
C ILE A 677 14.08 44.92 -22.21
N GLU A 678 13.82 45.62 -23.32
CA GLU A 678 12.88 46.74 -23.42
C GLU A 678 11.44 46.29 -23.73
N SER A 679 11.24 44.99 -23.94
CA SER A 679 9.91 44.42 -24.18
C SER A 679 9.06 44.37 -22.91
N ASN A 680 7.76 44.14 -23.08
CA ASN A 680 6.79 44.10 -21.99
C ASN A 680 6.66 42.72 -21.32
N TYR A 681 7.41 41.71 -21.75
CA TYR A 681 7.41 40.40 -21.09
C TYR A 681 8.47 40.30 -19.98
N PHE A 682 9.36 41.28 -19.84
CA PHE A 682 10.15 41.41 -18.62
C PHE A 682 9.40 42.26 -17.60
N THR A 683 9.21 41.72 -16.41
CA THR A 683 8.65 42.42 -15.26
C THR A 683 9.77 42.70 -14.27
N PHE A 684 9.96 43.96 -13.89
CA PHE A 684 10.99 44.35 -12.94
C PHE A 684 10.35 44.70 -11.60
N VAL A 685 10.80 44.07 -10.53
CA VAL A 685 10.30 44.23 -9.16
C VAL A 685 11.45 44.66 -8.25
N GLY A 686 11.29 45.74 -7.50
CA GLY A 686 12.37 46.29 -6.68
C GLY A 686 12.09 47.70 -6.19
#